data_AF-A0A7V1SBE1-F1
#
_entry.id   AF-A0A7V1SBE1-F1
#
_cell.length_a   1.000
_cell.length_b   1.000
_cell.length_c   1.000
_cell.angle_alpha   90.00
_cell.angle_beta   90.00
_cell.angle_gamma   90.00
#
_symmetry.space_group_name_H-M   'P 1'
#
loop_
_entity.id
_entity.type
_entity.pdbx_description
1 polymer ?
#
loop_
_entity_poly.entity_id
_entity_poly.type
_entity_poly.pdbx_seq_one_letter_code
_entity_poly.pdbx_strand_id
1 'polypeptide(L)'
;MILDVGGVTMIRRGLSIIVLIAIFSSNLILGKATTPVKPKTLDENKKILHILNRLSFGPRPGDLEKVKSIGLQAYIELQLNPERIDDSAVEAKLADFNVLKMQTAGLFMKYPNPGAILQYIAQKNGLNKGDLADLRKRSDQENTQMNPKDEERMKEYQRQVAEIYRQYGLGRPNEIMQQVIAARILRAVYSERQLQEVMVDFWANHFNVYSGKGAVRWYIPSYERDVIRKHALGNFRDLLLATAQHPAMLFYLDNFQSVSPNSQNALRRQFSAPTESNLLRIERLERRMLNGNRFPTLMDQSKELMALGNRNQLRTQNQQRRMRGINENYARELLELHTMGVDGGYTQQDIIEVAKCFTGWTIFNPYGYRKATAILIDGKADAREERLRRMAGVPDNIEDGEFYFNERLHEKGPKYVLGHKIDEGGIKDGIKVIDILVSHPSTARFIAKKLAIRFVSDNPSEALINRVAKAFSDSKGDIKTTLRALFNDPEFFAAENYKAKIKTPFEFMISALRALNAEVTPSRLLISLLNKLGEVPYGYQAPTGYPDTAEEWVSAGALLERMNFAIALASNRIPQTRVDLSKFAARSKEEILDKVINEILQGEVSDQTKKVLLEQIEKPLKEIDSVDDDSQEMSKQRLRFLSPSGNPDIFKTVSLVLGTPEFQRQ
;
A
#
# COMPACT_ATOMS: atom_id res chain seq x y z
N MET A 1 15.48 -16.59 -61.22
CA MET A 1 15.89 -15.23 -60.84
C MET A 1 14.68 -14.56 -60.19
N ILE A 2 14.64 -14.42 -58.85
CA ILE A 2 14.88 -13.16 -58.10
C ILE A 2 13.66 -12.23 -58.27
N LEU A 3 12.82 -11.85 -57.29
CA LEU A 3 12.93 -11.72 -55.82
C LEU A 3 11.54 -11.74 -55.14
N ASP A 4 11.58 -12.11 -53.86
CA ASP A 4 10.59 -12.10 -52.78
C ASP A 4 10.44 -10.70 -52.15
N VAL A 5 9.23 -10.31 -51.70
CA VAL A 5 8.99 -9.57 -50.43
C VAL A 5 7.56 -9.87 -49.92
N GLY A 6 7.44 -10.93 -49.13
CA GLY A 6 6.93 -10.91 -47.74
C GLY A 6 5.68 -10.10 -47.39
N GLY A 7 4.53 -10.79 -47.35
CA GLY A 7 3.34 -10.37 -46.60
C GLY A 7 2.78 -11.55 -45.79
N VAL A 8 2.61 -11.33 -44.48
CA VAL A 8 1.80 -12.14 -43.55
C VAL A 8 2.38 -13.49 -43.10
N THR A 9 3.02 -13.51 -41.92
CA THR A 9 2.80 -14.55 -40.88
C THR A 9 3.46 -14.14 -39.56
N MET A 10 2.70 -13.42 -38.72
CA MET A 10 3.07 -13.18 -37.32
C MET A 10 2.28 -14.17 -36.44
N ILE A 11 2.76 -15.40 -36.32
CA ILE A 11 2.26 -16.37 -35.32
C ILE A 11 3.37 -16.59 -34.30
N ARG A 12 3.24 -15.88 -33.17
CA ARG A 12 4.06 -16.05 -31.97
C ARG A 12 3.92 -17.49 -31.47
N ARG A 13 5.05 -18.20 -31.34
CA ARG A 13 5.14 -19.55 -30.79
C ARG A 13 4.99 -19.50 -29.26
N GLY A 14 3.78 -19.77 -28.78
CA GLY A 14 3.47 -20.01 -27.37
C GLY A 14 2.48 -21.16 -27.26
N LEU A 15 2.88 -22.37 -27.67
CA LEU A 15 1.94 -23.46 -27.96
C LEU A 15 2.01 -24.68 -27.01
N SER A 16 2.38 -24.50 -25.74
CA SER A 16 2.17 -25.54 -24.70
C SER A 16 1.60 -25.02 -23.38
N ILE A 17 1.60 -23.71 -23.14
CA ILE A 17 1.14 -23.10 -21.88
C ILE A 17 -0.37 -22.81 -21.90
N ILE A 18 -0.94 -22.52 -23.07
CA ILE A 18 -2.37 -22.19 -23.24
C ILE A 18 -3.28 -23.39 -22.91
N VAL A 19 -2.84 -24.62 -23.19
CA VAL A 19 -3.61 -25.85 -22.90
C VAL A 19 -3.65 -26.15 -21.39
N LEU A 20 -2.58 -25.82 -20.65
CA LEU A 20 -2.53 -25.94 -19.19
C LEU A 20 -3.48 -24.97 -18.49
N ILE A 21 -3.52 -23.72 -18.96
CA ILE A 21 -4.46 -22.71 -18.43
C ILE A 21 -5.90 -23.10 -18.75
N ALA A 22 -6.21 -23.62 -19.96
CA ALA A 22 -7.56 -23.99 -20.37
C ALA A 22 -8.17 -25.18 -19.57
N ILE A 23 -7.36 -26.17 -19.19
CA ILE A 23 -7.82 -27.35 -18.42
C ILE A 23 -8.09 -26.97 -16.96
N PHE A 24 -7.30 -26.07 -16.37
CA PHE A 24 -7.52 -25.62 -14.99
C PHE A 24 -8.50 -24.45 -14.89
N SER A 25 -8.62 -23.60 -15.91
CA SER A 25 -9.58 -22.49 -15.93
C SER A 25 -11.03 -22.96 -15.99
N SER A 26 -11.30 -24.07 -16.67
CA SER A 26 -12.66 -24.64 -16.71
C SER A 26 -13.14 -25.10 -15.32
N ASN A 27 -12.25 -25.62 -14.47
CA ASN A 27 -12.54 -25.98 -13.07
C ASN A 27 -12.44 -24.80 -12.07
N LEU A 28 -11.75 -23.71 -12.43
CA LEU A 28 -11.75 -22.47 -11.65
C LEU A 28 -13.02 -21.63 -11.89
N ILE A 29 -13.58 -21.68 -13.10
CA ILE A 29 -14.74 -20.87 -13.53
C ILE A 29 -16.07 -21.61 -13.34
N LEU A 30 -16.13 -22.95 -13.46
CA LEU A 30 -17.36 -23.72 -13.18
C LEU A 30 -17.41 -24.22 -11.74
N GLY A 31 -17.80 -23.33 -10.83
CA GLY A 31 -18.41 -23.69 -9.55
C GLY A 31 -19.92 -23.46 -9.58
N LYS A 32 -20.67 -24.12 -10.47
CA LYS A 32 -22.14 -24.17 -10.33
C LYS A 32 -22.46 -25.10 -9.17
N ALA A 33 -23.20 -24.58 -8.19
CA ALA A 33 -23.73 -25.33 -7.05
C ALA A 33 -24.37 -26.65 -7.50
N THR A 34 -23.70 -27.76 -7.21
CA THR A 34 -24.31 -29.08 -7.24
C THR A 34 -25.13 -29.28 -5.95
N THR A 35 -26.18 -30.06 -6.08
CA THR A 35 -27.21 -30.37 -5.08
C THR A 35 -26.68 -30.66 -3.67
N PRO A 36 -27.44 -30.35 -2.60
CA PRO A 36 -26.97 -30.43 -1.22
C PRO A 36 -26.86 -31.89 -0.79
N VAL A 37 -25.70 -32.49 -1.01
CA VAL A 37 -25.27 -33.64 -0.21
C VAL A 37 -24.99 -33.08 1.19
N LYS A 38 -25.68 -33.60 2.22
CA LYS A 38 -25.43 -33.25 3.63
C LYS A 38 -23.92 -33.15 3.87
N PRO A 39 -23.39 -32.04 4.42
CA PRO A 39 -21.95 -31.87 4.55
C PRO A 39 -21.41 -32.94 5.49
N LYS A 40 -20.50 -33.80 4.99
CA LYS A 40 -19.60 -34.54 5.85
C LYS A 40 -18.80 -33.48 6.63
N THR A 41 -18.95 -33.47 7.94
CA THR A 41 -18.11 -32.65 8.82
C THR A 41 -16.64 -32.87 8.47
N LEU A 42 -15.86 -31.79 8.41
CA LEU A 42 -14.41 -31.89 8.15
C LEU A 42 -13.78 -32.85 9.18
N ASP A 43 -12.96 -33.78 8.69
CA ASP A 43 -12.10 -34.57 9.57
C ASP A 43 -11.06 -33.68 10.25
N GLU A 44 -10.39 -34.22 11.27
CA GLU A 44 -9.47 -33.45 12.10
C GLU A 44 -8.28 -32.86 11.30
N ASN A 45 -7.73 -33.61 10.34
CA ASN A 45 -6.64 -33.12 9.50
C ASN A 45 -7.12 -31.94 8.65
N LYS A 46 -8.32 -32.05 8.06
CA LYS A 46 -8.89 -30.96 7.26
C LYS A 46 -9.20 -29.73 8.10
N LYS A 47 -9.65 -29.87 9.35
CA LYS A 47 -9.83 -28.73 10.27
C LYS A 47 -8.51 -28.03 10.56
N ILE A 48 -7.43 -28.79 10.80
CA ILE A 48 -6.10 -28.22 11.03
C ILE A 48 -5.59 -27.52 9.77
N LEU A 49 -5.68 -28.16 8.60
CA LEU A 49 -5.29 -27.56 7.33
C LEU A 49 -6.12 -26.31 7.01
N HIS A 50 -7.42 -26.32 7.32
CA HIS A 50 -8.27 -25.14 7.17
C HIS A 50 -7.74 -24.00 8.04
N ILE A 51 -7.49 -24.23 9.34
CA ILE A 51 -6.93 -23.21 10.23
C ILE A 51 -5.56 -22.72 9.75
N LEU A 52 -4.67 -23.62 9.31
CA LEU A 52 -3.37 -23.20 8.78
C LEU A 52 -3.53 -22.33 7.53
N ASN A 53 -4.45 -22.62 6.62
CA ASN A 53 -4.68 -21.77 5.45
C ASN A 53 -5.43 -20.46 5.77
N ARG A 54 -6.24 -20.41 6.84
CA ARG A 54 -7.02 -19.22 7.22
C ARG A 54 -6.27 -18.26 8.15
N LEU A 55 -5.50 -18.79 9.10
CA LEU A 55 -4.78 -18.02 10.13
C LEU A 55 -3.30 -17.80 9.75
N SER A 56 -2.84 -18.31 8.60
CA SER A 56 -1.48 -18.12 8.10
C SER A 56 -1.48 -18.00 6.57
N PHE A 57 -0.33 -17.68 5.98
CA PHE A 57 -0.16 -17.71 4.52
C PHE A 57 0.06 -19.14 3.99
N GLY A 58 -0.65 -20.13 4.54
CA GLY A 58 -0.51 -21.54 4.23
C GLY A 58 0.55 -22.28 5.07
N PRO A 59 0.45 -23.62 5.13
CA PRO A 59 1.33 -24.45 5.94
C PRO A 59 2.74 -24.55 5.35
N ARG A 60 3.76 -24.61 6.23
CA ARG A 60 5.08 -25.13 5.90
C ARG A 60 5.15 -26.62 6.18
N PRO A 61 6.16 -27.32 5.63
CA PRO A 61 6.45 -28.71 6.01
C PRO A 61 6.56 -28.84 7.54
N GLY A 62 5.79 -29.77 8.11
CA GLY A 62 5.74 -30.02 9.56
C GLY A 62 4.70 -29.23 10.36
N ASP A 63 4.11 -28.16 9.82
CA ASP A 63 3.12 -27.34 10.57
C ASP A 63 1.85 -28.15 10.93
N LEU A 64 1.39 -29.05 10.05
CA LEU A 64 0.25 -29.94 10.33
C LEU A 64 0.52 -30.81 11.57
N GLU A 65 1.68 -31.45 11.64
CA GLU A 65 2.06 -32.32 12.75
C GLU A 65 2.31 -31.52 14.04
N LYS A 66 2.86 -30.31 13.92
CA LYS A 66 3.00 -29.37 15.03
C LYS A 66 1.64 -29.04 15.64
N VAL A 67 0.64 -28.69 14.83
CA VAL A 67 -0.71 -28.37 15.33
C VAL A 67 -1.41 -29.59 15.91
N LYS A 68 -1.28 -30.78 15.31
CA LYS A 68 -1.78 -32.04 15.89
C LYS A 68 -1.23 -32.27 17.30
N SER A 69 0.06 -32.01 17.49
CA SER A 69 0.73 -32.27 18.77
C SER A 69 0.24 -31.37 19.91
N ILE A 70 -0.08 -30.11 19.63
CA ILE A 70 -0.54 -29.13 20.64
C ILE A 70 -2.06 -29.03 20.74
N GLY A 71 -2.78 -29.46 19.71
CA GLY A 71 -4.24 -29.36 19.59
C GLY A 71 -4.69 -28.06 18.90
N LEU A 72 -5.77 -28.19 18.10
CA LEU A 72 -6.33 -27.10 17.28
C LEU A 72 -6.65 -25.84 18.10
N GLN A 73 -7.33 -25.99 19.23
CA GLN A 73 -7.74 -24.85 20.05
C GLN A 73 -6.55 -24.14 20.68
N ALA A 74 -5.56 -24.91 21.15
CA ALA A 74 -4.34 -24.35 21.73
C ALA A 74 -3.55 -23.56 20.69
N TYR A 75 -3.50 -24.05 19.44
CA TYR A 75 -2.90 -23.30 18.33
C TYR A 75 -3.62 -21.97 18.06
N ILE A 76 -4.96 -21.97 18.01
CA ILE A 76 -5.75 -20.74 17.80
C ILE A 76 -5.45 -19.73 18.92
N GLU A 77 -5.50 -20.15 20.19
CA GLU A 77 -5.21 -19.26 21.31
C GLU A 77 -3.76 -18.79 21.34
N LEU A 78 -2.80 -19.63 20.91
CA LEU A 78 -1.41 -19.21 20.76
C LEU A 78 -1.28 -18.10 19.69
N GLN A 79 -1.91 -18.27 18.53
CA GLN A 79 -1.89 -17.28 17.45
C GLN A 79 -2.62 -15.97 17.80
N LEU A 80 -3.67 -16.02 18.64
CA LEU A 80 -4.33 -14.83 19.18
C LEU A 80 -3.45 -14.06 20.19
N ASN A 81 -2.34 -14.65 20.65
CA ASN A 81 -1.44 -14.06 21.66
C ASN A 81 0.01 -14.08 21.15
N PRO A 82 0.34 -13.28 20.11
CA PRO A 82 1.63 -13.33 19.42
C PRO A 82 2.82 -13.02 20.35
N GLU A 83 2.61 -12.28 21.43
CA GLU A 83 3.63 -12.01 22.45
C GLU A 83 4.19 -13.28 23.12
N ARG A 84 3.47 -14.41 23.04
CA ARG A 84 3.89 -15.72 23.56
C ARG A 84 4.71 -16.54 22.55
N ILE A 85 4.82 -16.06 21.32
CA ILE A 85 5.49 -16.74 20.22
C ILE A 85 6.84 -16.06 19.99
N ASP A 86 7.92 -16.84 20.07
CA ASP A 86 9.24 -16.36 19.69
C ASP A 86 9.30 -16.09 18.19
N ASP A 87 9.85 -14.93 17.83
CA ASP A 87 10.02 -14.49 16.46
C ASP A 87 11.45 -13.94 16.22
N SER A 88 12.38 -14.30 17.11
CA SER A 88 13.78 -13.88 17.05
C SER A 88 14.45 -14.18 15.70
N ALA A 89 14.09 -15.31 15.07
CA ALA A 89 14.62 -15.72 13.77
C ALA A 89 14.26 -14.76 12.63
N VAL A 90 13.02 -14.25 12.58
CA VAL A 90 12.65 -13.27 11.56
C VAL A 90 13.16 -11.88 11.92
N GLU A 91 13.19 -11.50 13.19
CA GLU A 91 13.78 -10.23 13.62
C GLU A 91 15.27 -10.15 13.28
N ALA A 92 16.01 -11.27 13.36
CA ALA A 92 17.39 -11.35 12.87
C ALA A 92 17.49 -11.08 11.36
N LYS A 93 16.57 -11.62 10.55
CA LYS A 93 16.51 -11.32 9.11
C LYS A 93 16.16 -9.86 8.83
N LEU A 94 15.47 -9.19 9.75
CA LEU A 94 15.03 -7.80 9.61
C LEU A 94 16.04 -6.77 10.14
N ALA A 95 17.11 -7.22 10.77
CA ALA A 95 18.04 -6.35 11.50
C ALA A 95 18.62 -5.21 10.65
N ASP A 96 18.91 -5.48 9.38
CA ASP A 96 19.54 -4.54 8.44
C ASP A 96 18.56 -3.59 7.74
N PHE A 97 17.25 -3.77 7.94
CA PHE A 97 16.22 -2.89 7.36
C PHE A 97 16.06 -1.61 8.19
N ASN A 98 17.07 -0.74 8.12
CA ASN A 98 17.14 0.51 8.90
C ASN A 98 15.92 1.40 8.72
N VAL A 99 15.28 1.40 7.53
CA VAL A 99 14.07 2.19 7.26
C VAL A 99 12.96 1.89 8.26
N LEU A 100 12.84 0.64 8.72
CA LEU A 100 11.81 0.22 9.66
C LEU A 100 12.01 0.80 11.06
N LYS A 101 13.24 1.24 11.39
CA LYS A 101 13.60 1.75 12.72
C LYS A 101 13.64 3.27 12.78
N MET A 102 13.59 3.93 11.63
CA MET A 102 13.69 5.39 11.54
C MET A 102 12.35 6.06 11.85
N GLN A 103 12.43 7.28 12.41
CA GLN A 103 11.31 8.22 12.44
C GLN A 103 11.21 8.95 11.10
N THR A 104 10.03 9.54 10.82
CA THR A 104 9.77 10.20 9.55
C THR A 104 10.74 11.35 9.25
N ALA A 105 11.05 12.21 10.24
CA ALA A 105 12.02 13.30 10.04
C ALA A 105 13.39 12.76 9.62
N GLY A 106 13.86 11.67 10.26
CA GLY A 106 15.06 10.96 9.86
C GLY A 106 14.99 10.42 8.42
N LEU A 107 13.83 9.88 8.01
CA LEU A 107 13.63 9.40 6.64
C LEU A 107 13.66 10.54 5.62
N PHE A 108 13.09 11.71 5.94
CA PHE A 108 13.17 12.90 5.08
C PHE A 108 14.62 13.31 4.82
N MET A 109 15.47 13.26 5.86
CA MET A 109 16.88 13.63 5.77
C MET A 109 17.72 12.58 5.05
N LYS A 110 17.54 11.29 5.36
CA LYS A 110 18.34 10.20 4.77
C LYS A 110 17.94 9.85 3.34
N TYR A 111 16.66 10.05 2.99
CA TYR A 111 16.09 9.69 1.70
C TYR A 111 15.40 10.90 1.02
N PRO A 112 16.13 11.99 0.70
CA PRO A 112 15.53 13.20 0.16
C PRO A 112 15.06 13.05 -1.29
N ASN A 113 14.17 13.94 -1.75
CA ASN A 113 13.70 13.90 -3.14
C ASN A 113 14.82 14.29 -4.13
N PRO A 114 15.16 13.45 -5.12
CA PRO A 114 16.20 13.79 -6.10
C PRO A 114 15.83 15.01 -6.98
N GLY A 115 14.54 15.20 -7.26
CA GLY A 115 14.06 16.38 -7.98
C GLY A 115 14.19 17.67 -7.17
N ALA A 116 14.09 17.60 -5.84
CA ALA A 116 14.35 18.75 -4.98
C ALA A 116 15.84 19.12 -4.96
N ILE A 117 16.72 18.11 -4.94
CA ILE A 117 18.17 18.33 -5.07
C ILE A 117 18.52 18.95 -6.41
N LEU A 118 17.96 18.41 -7.49
CA LEU A 118 18.13 18.97 -8.83
C LEU A 118 17.67 20.43 -8.90
N GLN A 119 16.50 20.73 -8.34
CA GLN A 119 15.97 22.09 -8.31
C GLN A 119 16.88 23.05 -7.54
N TYR A 120 17.40 22.59 -6.40
CA TYR A 120 18.33 23.36 -5.58
C TYR A 120 19.65 23.67 -6.32
N ILE A 121 20.26 22.67 -6.96
CA ILE A 121 21.47 22.85 -7.78
C ILE A 121 21.21 23.84 -8.91
N ALA A 122 20.11 23.66 -9.64
CA ALA A 122 19.76 24.53 -10.75
C ALA A 122 19.62 25.99 -10.29
N GLN A 123 18.97 26.21 -9.14
CA GLN A 123 18.82 27.54 -8.54
C GLN A 123 20.16 28.15 -8.13
N LYS A 124 21.08 27.38 -7.52
CA LYS A 124 22.44 27.85 -7.20
C LYS A 124 23.25 28.23 -8.45
N ASN A 125 22.95 27.58 -9.58
CA ASN A 125 23.55 27.86 -10.88
C ASN A 125 22.75 28.90 -11.70
N GLY A 126 21.89 29.70 -11.05
CA GLY A 126 21.18 30.82 -11.67
C GLY A 126 19.98 30.44 -12.55
N LEU A 127 19.49 29.20 -12.47
CA LEU A 127 18.30 28.74 -13.20
C LEU A 127 17.03 28.89 -12.37
N ASN A 128 15.97 29.42 -12.98
CA ASN A 128 14.68 29.55 -12.31
C ASN A 128 13.90 28.23 -12.38
N LYS A 129 12.88 28.09 -11.52
CA LYS A 129 12.02 26.89 -11.49
C LYS A 129 11.27 26.64 -12.81
N GLY A 130 10.85 27.71 -13.50
CA GLY A 130 10.18 27.63 -14.80
C GLY A 130 11.11 27.05 -15.87
N ASP A 131 12.31 27.62 -15.98
CA ASP A 131 13.33 27.19 -16.93
C ASP A 131 13.71 25.71 -16.74
N LEU A 132 13.83 25.25 -15.49
CA LEU A 132 14.11 23.85 -15.18
C LEU A 132 12.93 22.93 -15.56
N ALA A 133 11.69 23.38 -15.36
CA ALA A 133 10.51 22.62 -15.77
C ALA A 133 10.42 22.50 -17.29
N ASP A 134 10.74 23.55 -18.02
CA ASP A 134 10.76 23.57 -19.48
C ASP A 134 11.92 22.75 -20.06
N LEU A 135 13.07 22.70 -19.38
CA LEU A 135 14.16 21.77 -19.71
C LEU A 135 13.74 20.30 -19.55
N ARG A 136 13.03 19.97 -18.46
CA ARG A 136 12.53 18.60 -18.23
C ARG A 136 11.43 18.19 -19.20
N LYS A 137 10.49 19.09 -19.51
CA LYS A 137 9.46 18.80 -20.53
C LYS A 137 10.07 18.50 -21.89
N ARG A 138 11.12 19.24 -22.27
CA ARG A 138 11.87 18.98 -23.52
C ARG A 138 12.61 17.66 -23.49
N SER A 139 13.13 17.22 -22.34
CA SER A 139 13.79 15.90 -22.23
C SER A 139 12.82 14.72 -22.31
N ASP A 140 11.58 14.90 -21.86
CA ASP A 140 10.56 13.84 -21.79
C ASP A 140 9.76 13.69 -23.10
N GLN A 141 9.88 14.64 -24.04
CA GLN A 141 9.22 14.58 -25.35
C GLN A 141 10.07 13.79 -26.36
N GLU A 142 9.62 12.58 -26.71
CA GLU A 142 10.32 11.66 -27.65
C GLU A 142 10.66 12.28 -29.02
N ASN A 143 9.94 13.32 -29.46
CA ASN A 143 10.12 13.97 -30.76
C ASN A 143 10.87 15.32 -30.72
N THR A 144 11.42 15.74 -29.56
CA THR A 144 12.17 17.00 -29.46
C THR A 144 13.64 16.73 -29.14
N GLN A 145 14.53 16.85 -30.15
CA GLN A 145 15.97 16.84 -29.91
C GLN A 145 16.34 18.03 -29.02
N MET A 146 16.75 17.75 -27.78
CA MET A 146 17.35 18.76 -26.91
C MET A 146 18.58 19.36 -27.61
N ASN A 147 18.76 20.67 -27.47
CA ASN A 147 20.02 21.29 -27.87
C ASN A 147 21.17 20.64 -27.07
N PRO A 148 22.29 20.25 -27.70
CA PRO A 148 23.45 19.66 -27.03
C PRO A 148 23.87 20.37 -25.73
N LYS A 149 23.76 21.70 -25.67
CA LYS A 149 24.07 22.49 -24.47
C LYS A 149 23.13 22.20 -23.30
N ASP A 150 21.84 22.06 -23.56
CA ASP A 150 20.84 21.76 -22.53
C ASP A 150 21.00 20.31 -22.04
N GLU A 151 21.34 19.38 -22.96
CA GLU A 151 21.59 17.98 -22.62
C GLU A 151 22.84 17.82 -21.75
N GLU A 152 23.94 18.49 -22.12
CA GLU A 152 25.18 18.51 -21.34
C GLU A 152 24.95 19.11 -19.95
N ARG A 153 24.21 20.23 -19.87
CA ARG A 153 23.83 20.87 -18.60
C ARG A 153 23.00 19.95 -17.71
N MET A 154 22.06 19.20 -18.27
CA MET A 154 21.24 18.25 -17.53
C MET A 154 22.07 17.04 -17.05
N LYS A 155 22.97 16.52 -17.88
CA LYS A 155 23.92 15.46 -17.48
C LYS A 155 24.81 15.95 -16.33
N GLU A 156 25.29 17.18 -16.40
CA GLU A 156 26.11 17.78 -15.34
C GLU A 156 25.32 17.91 -14.03
N TYR A 157 24.09 18.41 -14.06
CA TYR A 157 23.26 18.45 -12.86
C TYR A 157 22.96 17.04 -12.30
N GLN A 158 22.74 16.04 -13.15
CA GLN A 158 22.55 14.67 -12.70
C GLN A 158 23.82 14.10 -12.04
N ARG A 159 25.02 14.43 -12.53
CA ARG A 159 26.29 14.08 -11.89
C ARG A 159 26.43 14.74 -10.52
N GLN A 160 26.15 16.04 -10.41
CA GLN A 160 26.17 16.75 -9.13
C GLN A 160 25.18 16.18 -8.13
N VAL A 161 23.96 15.81 -8.56
CA VAL A 161 23.01 15.08 -7.71
C VAL A 161 23.62 13.76 -7.24
N ALA A 162 24.19 12.96 -8.14
CA ALA A 162 24.80 11.69 -7.77
C ALA A 162 25.97 11.84 -6.79
N GLU A 163 26.76 12.91 -6.93
CA GLU A 163 27.87 13.23 -6.02
C GLU A 163 27.36 13.62 -4.63
N ILE A 164 26.30 14.45 -4.53
CA ILE A 164 25.67 14.77 -3.24
C ILE A 164 25.15 13.49 -2.55
N TYR A 165 24.52 12.58 -3.29
CA TYR A 165 24.09 11.31 -2.71
C TYR A 165 25.26 10.50 -2.15
N ARG A 166 26.41 10.50 -2.83
CA ARG A 166 27.61 9.80 -2.39
C ARG A 166 28.26 10.48 -1.18
N GLN A 167 28.51 11.79 -1.28
CA GLN A 167 29.17 12.60 -0.26
C GLN A 167 28.46 12.53 1.09
N TYR A 168 27.12 12.58 1.09
CA TYR A 168 26.31 12.56 2.31
C TYR A 168 25.75 11.16 2.65
N GLY A 169 26.12 10.13 1.88
CA GLY A 169 25.65 8.76 2.08
C GLY A 169 24.12 8.63 2.06
N LEU A 170 23.44 9.33 1.16
CA LEU A 170 21.98 9.38 1.08
C LEU A 170 21.41 8.16 0.35
N GLY A 171 20.27 7.67 0.82
CA GLY A 171 19.53 6.60 0.17
C GLY A 171 18.51 7.14 -0.83
N ARG A 172 18.13 6.34 -1.83
CA ARG A 172 17.08 6.72 -2.79
C ARG A 172 15.70 6.51 -2.17
N PRO A 173 14.72 7.41 -2.39
CA PRO A 173 13.36 7.25 -1.83
C PRO A 173 12.66 5.93 -2.16
N ASN A 174 13.02 5.28 -3.29
CA ASN A 174 12.46 3.98 -3.65
C ASN A 174 12.96 2.84 -2.75
N GLU A 175 14.12 2.99 -2.09
CA GLU A 175 14.64 2.02 -1.14
C GLU A 175 13.74 1.88 0.09
N ILE A 176 13.02 2.94 0.47
CA ILE A 176 12.04 2.90 1.57
C ILE A 176 11.01 1.80 1.33
N MET A 177 10.34 1.84 0.17
CA MET A 177 9.33 0.85 -0.17
C MET A 177 9.93 -0.53 -0.46
N GLN A 178 11.14 -0.60 -1.04
CA GLN A 178 11.83 -1.88 -1.22
C GLN A 178 12.04 -2.58 0.13
N GLN A 179 12.48 -1.84 1.16
CA GLN A 179 12.68 -2.36 2.50
C GLN A 179 11.36 -2.75 3.19
N VAL A 180 10.31 -1.92 3.08
CA VAL A 180 8.99 -2.24 3.65
C VAL A 180 8.39 -3.50 3.02
N ILE A 181 8.40 -3.60 1.69
CA ILE A 181 7.86 -4.77 0.98
C ILE A 181 8.67 -6.03 1.29
N ALA A 182 10.00 -5.93 1.28
CA ALA A 182 10.88 -7.03 1.67
C ALA A 182 10.60 -7.51 3.11
N ALA A 183 10.41 -6.58 4.04
CA ALA A 183 10.08 -6.92 5.42
C ALA A 183 8.75 -7.65 5.55
N ARG A 184 7.72 -7.24 4.79
CA ARG A 184 6.43 -7.96 4.75
C ARG A 184 6.58 -9.37 4.19
N ILE A 185 7.35 -9.54 3.11
CA ILE A 185 7.63 -10.87 2.55
C ILE A 185 8.33 -11.74 3.59
N LEU A 186 9.38 -11.23 4.24
CA LEU A 186 10.14 -11.98 5.24
C LEU A 186 9.27 -12.39 6.44
N ARG A 187 8.44 -11.47 6.96
CA ARG A 187 7.53 -11.79 8.06
C ARG A 187 6.47 -12.81 7.65
N ALA A 188 5.84 -12.62 6.50
CA ALA A 188 4.83 -13.55 6.00
C ALA A 188 5.42 -14.96 5.78
N VAL A 189 6.66 -15.07 5.26
CA VAL A 189 7.34 -16.36 5.06
C VAL A 189 7.83 -16.99 6.36
N TYR A 190 8.52 -16.24 7.23
CA TYR A 190 9.31 -16.80 8.33
C TYR A 190 8.71 -16.64 9.72
N SER A 191 7.82 -15.67 9.94
CA SER A 191 7.30 -15.43 11.28
C SER A 191 6.50 -16.63 11.78
N GLU A 192 6.62 -16.96 13.07
CA GLU A 192 5.73 -17.91 13.72
C GLU A 192 4.41 -17.24 14.18
N ARG A 193 4.36 -15.89 14.17
CA ARG A 193 3.19 -15.06 14.52
C ARG A 193 2.27 -14.86 13.32
N GLN A 194 1.91 -15.96 12.66
CA GLN A 194 1.23 -15.93 11.37
C GLN A 194 -0.11 -15.18 11.37
N LEU A 195 -0.94 -15.35 12.40
CA LEU A 195 -2.21 -14.61 12.48
C LEU A 195 -1.98 -13.10 12.61
N GLN A 196 -0.92 -12.67 13.33
CA GLN A 196 -0.57 -11.26 13.40
C GLN A 196 -0.24 -10.72 12.00
N GLU A 197 0.52 -11.46 11.19
CA GLU A 197 0.88 -11.03 9.83
C GLU A 197 -0.32 -11.00 8.87
N VAL A 198 -1.23 -11.97 8.96
CA VAL A 198 -2.51 -11.94 8.22
C VAL A 198 -3.36 -10.73 8.62
N MET A 199 -3.42 -10.41 9.92
CA MET A 199 -4.16 -9.24 10.40
C MET A 199 -3.49 -7.91 10.03
N VAL A 200 -2.15 -7.85 10.00
CA VAL A 200 -1.42 -6.68 9.48
C VAL A 200 -1.74 -6.44 8.02
N ASP A 201 -1.79 -7.51 7.23
CA ASP A 201 -2.15 -7.45 5.82
C ASP A 201 -3.60 -6.94 5.64
N PHE A 202 -4.55 -7.54 6.37
CA PHE A 202 -5.95 -7.13 6.40
C PHE A 202 -6.14 -5.65 6.78
N TRP A 203 -5.51 -5.19 7.88
CA TRP A 203 -5.67 -3.82 8.34
C TRP A 203 -4.94 -2.80 7.47
N ALA A 204 -3.78 -3.14 6.91
CA ALA A 204 -3.10 -2.28 5.95
C ALA A 204 -3.94 -2.08 4.67
N ASN A 205 -4.71 -3.11 4.28
CA ASN A 205 -5.63 -3.02 3.17
C ASN A 205 -6.93 -2.27 3.53
N HIS A 206 -7.46 -2.49 4.74
CA HIS A 206 -8.65 -1.81 5.23
C HIS A 206 -8.44 -0.30 5.41
N PHE A 207 -7.29 0.10 5.96
CA PHE A 207 -6.87 1.50 6.12
C PHE A 207 -5.82 1.86 5.07
N ASN A 208 -6.17 1.62 3.79
CA ASN A 208 -5.22 1.73 2.69
C ASN A 208 -4.66 3.14 2.54
N VAL A 209 -3.35 3.21 2.26
CA VAL A 209 -2.66 4.42 1.82
C VAL A 209 -1.78 4.10 0.63
N TYR A 210 -1.76 4.99 -0.36
CA TYR A 210 -1.00 4.76 -1.59
C TYR A 210 0.41 5.35 -1.52
N SER A 211 1.43 4.50 -1.61
CA SER A 211 2.84 4.92 -1.57
C SER A 211 3.23 5.88 -2.72
N GLY A 212 2.49 5.87 -3.82
CA GLY A 212 2.68 6.79 -4.95
C GLY A 212 2.14 8.21 -4.72
N LYS A 213 1.28 8.44 -3.70
CA LYS A 213 0.73 9.79 -3.42
C LYS A 213 1.71 10.65 -2.63
N GLY A 214 2.47 11.49 -3.34
CA GLY A 214 3.26 12.57 -2.73
C GLY A 214 4.24 12.10 -1.66
N ALA A 215 4.00 12.48 -0.40
CA ALA A 215 4.87 12.19 0.74
C ALA A 215 4.56 10.85 1.43
N VAL A 216 3.48 10.15 1.07
CA VAL A 216 2.97 8.97 1.79
C VAL A 216 4.05 7.91 2.02
N ARG A 217 4.92 7.64 1.03
CA ARG A 217 6.01 6.64 1.16
C ARG A 217 6.94 6.86 2.35
N TRP A 218 7.18 8.11 2.78
CA TRP A 218 8.04 8.40 3.94
C TRP A 218 7.32 8.19 5.28
N TYR A 219 5.99 8.18 5.27
CA TYR A 219 5.17 7.89 6.45
C TYR A 219 4.85 6.40 6.60
N ILE A 220 4.93 5.61 5.51
CA ILE A 220 4.59 4.17 5.56
C ILE A 220 5.40 3.37 6.60
N PRO A 221 6.73 3.57 6.78
CA PRO A 221 7.47 2.81 7.77
C PRO A 221 6.95 2.96 9.21
N SER A 222 6.68 4.19 9.66
CA SER A 222 6.07 4.43 10.97
C SER A 222 4.60 4.01 11.00
N TYR A 223 3.85 4.17 9.90
CA TYR A 223 2.46 3.74 9.82
C TYR A 223 2.33 2.23 10.03
N GLU A 224 3.15 1.43 9.35
CA GLU A 224 3.11 -0.01 9.50
C GLU A 224 3.59 -0.44 10.90
N ARG A 225 4.69 0.13 11.40
CA ARG A 225 5.28 -0.24 12.70
C ARG A 225 4.41 0.20 13.89
N ASP A 226 4.07 1.48 13.95
CA ASP A 226 3.52 2.13 15.14
C ASP A 226 2.00 2.10 15.20
N VAL A 227 1.34 1.85 14.06
CA VAL A 227 -0.13 1.81 13.95
C VAL A 227 -0.61 0.41 13.59
N ILE A 228 -0.34 -0.05 12.36
CA ILE A 228 -0.95 -1.29 11.86
C ILE A 228 -0.48 -2.51 12.67
N ARG A 229 0.83 -2.74 12.78
CA ARG A 229 1.40 -3.89 13.49
C ARG A 229 1.14 -3.87 14.98
N LYS A 230 1.29 -2.69 15.59
CA LYS A 230 1.08 -2.47 17.02
C LYS A 230 -0.34 -2.82 17.45
N HIS A 231 -1.34 -2.51 16.61
CA HIS A 231 -2.75 -2.68 16.95
C HIS A 231 -3.45 -3.84 16.22
N ALA A 232 -2.72 -4.65 15.44
CA ALA A 232 -3.30 -5.68 14.57
C ALA A 232 -4.23 -6.69 15.28
N LEU A 233 -3.88 -7.04 16.52
CA LEU A 233 -4.67 -7.90 17.42
C LEU A 233 -5.04 -7.15 18.72
N GLY A 234 -5.13 -5.82 18.67
CA GLY A 234 -5.45 -4.97 19.82
C GLY A 234 -6.93 -4.62 19.89
N ASN A 235 -7.23 -3.38 20.28
CA ASN A 235 -8.59 -2.83 20.24
C ASN A 235 -8.79 -1.97 18.98
N PHE A 236 -9.94 -2.13 18.32
CA PHE A 236 -10.28 -1.41 17.09
C PHE A 236 -10.37 0.09 17.30
N ARG A 237 -10.80 0.57 18.49
CA ARG A 237 -10.82 2.00 18.82
C ARG A 237 -9.44 2.62 18.73
N ASP A 238 -8.45 1.95 19.31
CA ASP A 238 -7.08 2.45 19.32
C ASP A 238 -6.46 2.40 17.92
N LEU A 239 -6.74 1.33 17.16
CA LEU A 239 -6.35 1.24 15.75
C LEU A 239 -6.97 2.38 14.94
N LEU A 240 -8.28 2.62 15.04
CA LEU A 240 -9.00 3.65 14.30
C LEU A 240 -8.52 5.06 14.66
N LEU A 241 -8.29 5.35 15.94
CA LEU A 241 -7.75 6.63 16.37
C LEU A 241 -6.33 6.84 15.85
N ALA A 242 -5.47 5.81 15.98
CA ALA A 242 -4.09 5.87 15.56
C ALA A 242 -3.98 6.02 14.03
N THR A 243 -4.78 5.31 13.24
CA THR A 243 -4.83 5.52 11.78
C THR A 243 -5.32 6.91 11.45
N ALA A 244 -6.35 7.40 12.16
CA ALA A 244 -6.93 8.70 11.88
C ALA A 244 -6.00 9.90 12.18
N GLN A 245 -5.11 9.74 13.16
CA GLN A 245 -4.11 10.76 13.49
C GLN A 245 -2.80 10.59 12.72
N HIS A 246 -2.56 9.43 12.11
CA HIS A 246 -1.26 9.17 11.50
C HIS A 246 -1.02 10.06 10.25
N PRO A 247 0.16 10.69 10.11
CA PRO A 247 0.51 11.52 8.96
C PRO A 247 0.32 10.85 7.60
N ALA A 248 0.51 9.53 7.50
CA ALA A 248 0.25 8.78 6.27
C ALA A 248 -1.21 8.96 5.79
N MET A 249 -2.18 8.76 6.68
CA MET A 249 -3.61 8.83 6.36
C MET A 249 -4.05 10.28 6.17
N LEU A 250 -3.63 11.18 7.08
CA LEU A 250 -3.92 12.61 6.98
C LEU A 250 -3.40 13.23 5.68
N PHE A 251 -2.22 12.82 5.21
CA PHE A 251 -1.67 13.25 3.93
C PHE A 251 -2.38 12.57 2.75
N TYR A 252 -2.62 11.25 2.84
CA TYR A 252 -3.23 10.48 1.77
C TYR A 252 -4.66 10.93 1.45
N LEU A 253 -5.40 11.41 2.44
CA LEU A 253 -6.76 11.94 2.27
C LEU A 253 -6.85 13.47 2.40
N ASP A 254 -5.69 14.15 2.40
CA ASP A 254 -5.56 15.61 2.44
C ASP A 254 -6.18 16.30 3.68
N ASN A 255 -6.50 15.57 4.76
CA ASN A 255 -7.10 16.15 5.96
C ASN A 255 -6.16 17.11 6.70
N PHE A 256 -4.83 16.98 6.51
CA PHE A 256 -3.89 17.96 7.05
C PHE A 256 -4.13 19.39 6.53
N GLN A 257 -4.91 19.55 5.45
CA GLN A 257 -5.31 20.83 4.89
C GLN A 257 -6.69 21.31 5.39
N SER A 258 -7.41 20.50 6.17
CA SER A 258 -8.76 20.77 6.68
C SER A 258 -8.74 21.87 7.72
N VAL A 259 -9.48 22.95 7.44
CA VAL A 259 -9.52 24.13 8.30
C VAL A 259 -10.94 24.69 8.35
N SER A 260 -11.28 25.26 9.49
CA SER A 260 -12.55 25.96 9.68
C SER A 260 -12.66 27.18 8.75
N PRO A 261 -13.77 27.32 8.00
CA PRO A 261 -14.05 28.53 7.25
C PRO A 261 -14.11 29.78 8.15
N ASN A 262 -14.63 29.64 9.37
CA ASN A 262 -14.71 30.72 10.36
C ASN A 262 -13.32 31.15 10.84
N SER A 263 -12.44 30.19 11.12
CA SER A 263 -11.08 30.44 11.55
C SER A 263 -10.21 31.07 10.45
N GLN A 264 -10.41 30.69 9.18
CA GLN A 264 -9.76 31.37 8.06
C GLN A 264 -10.15 32.84 7.96
N ASN A 265 -11.44 33.15 8.11
CA ASN A 265 -11.93 34.52 8.07
C ASN A 265 -11.37 35.36 9.24
N ALA A 266 -11.24 34.77 10.43
CA ALA A 266 -10.61 35.40 11.59
C ALA A 266 -9.12 35.69 11.36
N LEU A 267 -8.34 34.69 10.90
CA LEU A 267 -6.93 34.87 10.55
C LEU A 267 -6.76 35.93 9.45
N ARG A 268 -7.63 35.92 8.44
CA ARG A 268 -7.61 36.92 7.38
C ARG A 268 -7.86 38.32 7.94
N ARG A 269 -8.84 38.54 8.82
CA ARG A 269 -9.08 39.85 9.45
C ARG A 269 -7.90 40.32 10.29
N GLN A 270 -7.20 39.39 10.95
CA GLN A 270 -6.03 39.69 11.78
C GLN A 270 -4.78 40.05 10.97
N PHE A 271 -4.60 39.46 9.78
CA PHE A 271 -3.44 39.69 8.90
C PHE A 271 -3.75 40.57 7.68
N SER A 272 -5.01 40.98 7.48
CA SER A 272 -5.40 41.97 6.47
C SER A 272 -5.39 43.37 7.08
N ALA A 273 -4.25 44.04 7.01
CA ALA A 273 -4.25 45.49 6.80
C ALA A 273 -2.94 45.90 6.11
N PRO A 274 -3.03 46.79 5.12
CA PRO A 274 -2.69 48.16 5.42
C PRO A 274 -3.97 49.01 5.43
N THR A 275 -4.18 49.73 6.52
CA THR A 275 -5.14 50.84 6.59
C THR A 275 -4.83 51.86 5.50
N GLU A 276 -5.82 52.63 5.02
CA GLU A 276 -5.64 53.72 4.04
C GLU A 276 -4.47 54.67 4.37
N SER A 277 -4.17 54.85 5.67
CA SER A 277 -3.03 55.61 6.17
C SER A 277 -1.66 55.11 5.67
N ASN A 278 -1.50 53.81 5.39
CA ASN A 278 -0.25 53.22 4.89
C ASN A 278 -0.14 53.32 3.37
N LEU A 279 -1.26 53.26 2.65
CA LEU A 279 -1.31 53.50 1.20
C LEU A 279 -0.96 54.96 0.89
N LEU A 280 -1.49 55.92 1.65
CA LEU A 280 -1.13 57.34 1.55
C LEU A 280 0.34 57.61 1.91
N ARG A 281 0.97 56.76 2.73
CA ARG A 281 2.39 56.88 3.10
C ARG A 281 3.31 56.35 1.99
N ILE A 282 2.92 55.25 1.34
CA ILE A 282 3.61 54.69 0.17
C ILE A 282 3.44 55.61 -1.04
N GLU A 283 2.23 56.15 -1.27
CA GLU A 283 1.94 57.09 -2.36
C GLU A 283 2.71 58.42 -2.18
N ARG A 284 2.87 58.92 -0.95
CA ARG A 284 3.72 60.09 -0.65
C ARG A 284 5.22 59.81 -0.82
N LEU A 285 5.66 58.57 -0.60
CA LEU A 285 7.05 58.13 -0.82
C LEU A 285 7.34 57.97 -2.31
N GLU A 286 6.40 57.43 -3.09
CA GLU A 286 6.51 57.31 -4.55
C GLU A 286 6.46 58.66 -5.27
N ARG A 287 5.57 59.59 -4.85
CA ARG A 287 5.53 60.96 -5.41
C ARG A 287 6.80 61.78 -5.11
N ARG A 288 7.54 61.47 -4.03
CA ARG A 288 8.83 62.12 -3.73
C ARG A 288 9.99 61.52 -4.53
N MET A 289 9.88 60.28 -4.96
CA MET A 289 10.91 59.59 -5.77
C MET A 289 10.78 59.89 -7.27
N LEU A 290 9.61 60.37 -7.73
CA LEU A 290 9.29 60.58 -9.15
C LEU A 290 9.35 62.05 -9.62
N ASN A 291 10.01 62.95 -8.88
CA ASN A 291 10.37 64.26 -9.42
C ASN A 291 11.59 64.12 -10.35
N GLY A 292 11.29 63.66 -11.56
CA GLY A 292 12.20 63.53 -12.69
C GLY A 292 11.39 63.29 -13.96
N ASN A 293 10.64 64.32 -14.38
CA ASN A 293 9.95 64.50 -15.67
C ASN A 293 9.51 63.24 -16.45
N ARG A 294 8.21 62.90 -16.34
CA ARG A 294 7.35 62.44 -17.46
C ARG A 294 5.89 62.37 -17.00
N PHE A 295 5.00 63.10 -17.68
CA PHE A 295 3.55 62.94 -17.51
C PHE A 295 3.09 61.71 -18.33
N PRO A 296 2.41 60.71 -17.71
CA PRO A 296 1.87 59.57 -18.45
C PRO A 296 0.73 60.01 -19.37
N THR A 297 0.62 59.40 -20.55
CA THR A 297 -0.49 59.67 -21.48
C THR A 297 -1.78 58.99 -21.00
N LEU A 298 -2.95 59.46 -21.46
CA LEU A 298 -4.25 58.80 -21.20
C LEU A 298 -4.28 57.32 -21.62
N MET A 299 -3.42 56.94 -22.58
CA MET A 299 -3.28 55.56 -23.06
C MET A 299 -2.45 54.69 -22.09
N ASP A 300 -1.50 55.28 -21.36
CA ASP A 300 -0.72 54.58 -20.33
C ASP A 300 -1.57 54.32 -19.09
N GLN A 301 -2.40 55.30 -18.71
CA GLN A 301 -3.36 55.16 -17.60
C GLN A 301 -4.42 54.09 -17.90
N SER A 302 -4.91 53.99 -19.14
CA SER A 302 -5.91 52.97 -19.50
C SER A 302 -5.32 51.54 -19.53
N LYS A 303 -4.08 51.38 -20.01
CA LYS A 303 -3.36 50.09 -19.95
C LYS A 303 -3.06 49.66 -18.52
N GLU A 304 -2.74 50.59 -17.64
CA GLU A 304 -2.47 50.32 -16.23
C GLU A 304 -3.75 49.95 -15.46
N LEU A 305 -4.88 50.63 -15.74
CA LEU A 305 -6.21 50.27 -15.23
C LEU A 305 -6.67 48.88 -15.72
N MET A 306 -6.44 48.53 -16.98
CA MET A 306 -6.74 47.18 -17.50
C MET A 306 -5.81 46.11 -16.92
N ALA A 307 -4.53 46.41 -16.71
CA ALA A 307 -3.57 45.51 -16.06
C ALA A 307 -3.89 45.27 -14.58
N LEU A 308 -4.39 46.29 -13.87
CA LEU A 308 -4.89 46.18 -12.50
C LEU A 308 -6.20 45.39 -12.45
N GLY A 309 -7.11 45.56 -13.41
CA GLY A 309 -8.32 44.75 -13.56
C GLY A 309 -8.03 43.26 -13.76
N ASN A 310 -7.12 42.93 -14.67
CA ASN A 310 -6.68 41.55 -14.92
C ASN A 310 -5.88 40.96 -13.75
N ARG A 311 -5.01 41.74 -13.08
CA ARG A 311 -4.31 41.29 -11.86
C ARG A 311 -5.26 41.05 -10.70
N ASN A 312 -6.31 41.86 -10.56
CA ASN A 312 -7.32 41.69 -9.52
C ASN A 312 -8.23 40.49 -9.84
N GLN A 313 -8.62 40.25 -11.09
CA GLN A 313 -9.34 39.03 -11.47
C GLN A 313 -8.50 37.76 -11.27
N LEU A 314 -7.23 37.75 -11.69
CA LEU A 314 -6.30 36.63 -11.44
C LEU A 314 -5.97 36.43 -9.96
N ARG A 315 -5.89 37.50 -9.16
CA ARG A 315 -5.78 37.42 -7.69
C ARG A 315 -7.04 36.86 -7.07
N THR A 316 -8.23 37.24 -7.55
CA THR A 316 -9.51 36.80 -6.99
C THR A 316 -9.77 35.33 -7.34
N GLN A 317 -9.46 34.88 -8.56
CA GLN A 317 -9.50 33.47 -8.94
C GLN A 317 -8.44 32.62 -8.21
N ASN A 318 -7.21 33.12 -8.02
CA ASN A 318 -6.19 32.42 -7.23
C ASN A 318 -6.44 32.47 -5.71
N GLN A 319 -7.17 33.47 -5.20
CA GLN A 319 -7.62 33.55 -3.81
C GLN A 319 -8.82 32.64 -3.55
N GLN A 320 -9.76 32.52 -4.49
CA GLN A 320 -10.85 31.54 -4.45
C GLN A 320 -10.32 30.10 -4.50
N ARG A 321 -9.31 29.82 -5.34
CA ARG A 321 -8.57 28.53 -5.36
C ARG A 321 -7.73 28.26 -4.10
N ARG A 322 -7.53 29.25 -3.23
CA ARG A 322 -6.77 29.15 -1.98
C ARG A 322 -7.64 29.02 -0.73
N MET A 323 -8.97 29.05 -0.86
CA MET A 323 -9.86 28.78 0.27
C MET A 323 -9.79 27.29 0.62
N ARG A 324 -9.00 26.95 1.65
CA ARG A 324 -9.05 25.59 2.22
C ARG A 324 -10.33 25.49 3.05
N GLY A 325 -11.27 24.64 2.66
CA GLY A 325 -12.47 24.39 3.44
C GLY A 325 -12.26 23.26 4.45
N ILE A 326 -13.35 22.84 5.09
CA ILE A 326 -13.42 21.55 5.75
C ILE A 326 -13.17 20.43 4.73
N ASN A 327 -12.53 19.34 5.16
CA ASN A 327 -12.28 18.19 4.30
C ASN A 327 -13.38 17.13 4.47
N GLU A 328 -14.42 17.22 3.65
CA GLU A 328 -15.50 16.22 3.62
C GLU A 328 -15.05 14.87 3.07
N ASN A 329 -14.02 14.82 2.22
CA ASN A 329 -13.54 13.55 1.66
C ASN A 329 -13.03 12.65 2.78
N TYR A 330 -12.19 13.17 3.67
CA TYR A 330 -11.70 12.42 4.82
C TYR A 330 -12.83 11.90 5.71
N ALA A 331 -13.81 12.75 6.02
CA ALA A 331 -14.96 12.39 6.82
C ALA A 331 -15.81 11.29 6.15
N ARG A 332 -16.00 11.39 4.83
CA ARG A 332 -16.69 10.36 4.04
C ARG A 332 -15.94 9.04 4.10
N GLU A 333 -14.63 9.01 3.82
CA GLU A 333 -13.87 7.75 3.88
C GLU A 333 -13.89 7.12 5.29
N LEU A 334 -13.82 7.94 6.35
CA LEU A 334 -13.90 7.48 7.72
C LEU A 334 -15.25 6.78 8.01
N LEU A 335 -16.36 7.38 7.59
CA LEU A 335 -17.71 6.82 7.78
C LEU A 335 -17.96 5.63 6.85
N GLU A 336 -17.59 5.75 5.59
CA GLU A 336 -17.95 4.82 4.52
C GLU A 336 -17.05 3.60 4.46
N LEU A 337 -15.73 3.82 4.40
CA LEU A 337 -14.76 2.75 4.10
C LEU A 337 -14.13 2.15 5.35
N HIS A 338 -13.99 2.96 6.41
CA HIS A 338 -13.26 2.55 7.61
C HIS A 338 -14.18 2.13 8.76
N THR A 339 -15.47 2.50 8.76
CA THR A 339 -16.35 2.22 9.90
C THR A 339 -17.72 1.66 9.53
N MET A 340 -18.67 2.48 9.06
CA MET A 340 -20.08 2.09 9.02
C MET A 340 -20.51 1.42 7.72
N GLY A 341 -19.71 1.51 6.65
CA GLY A 341 -20.10 1.07 5.31
C GLY A 341 -20.98 2.11 4.60
N VAL A 342 -21.11 2.01 3.28
CA VAL A 342 -21.97 2.88 2.44
C VAL A 342 -23.42 2.94 2.96
N ASP A 343 -23.95 1.80 3.40
CA ASP A 343 -25.30 1.66 3.93
C ASP A 343 -25.37 1.87 5.45
N GLY A 344 -24.39 2.59 6.02
CA GLY A 344 -24.21 2.73 7.45
C GLY A 344 -25.30 3.53 8.18
N GLY A 345 -26.12 4.28 7.44
CA GLY A 345 -27.20 5.12 7.97
C GLY A 345 -26.79 6.55 8.34
N TYR A 346 -25.62 7.01 7.90
CA TYR A 346 -25.20 8.41 8.05
C TYR A 346 -25.75 9.28 6.91
N THR A 347 -25.82 10.59 7.14
CA THR A 347 -26.28 11.57 6.16
C THR A 347 -25.12 12.42 5.63
N GLN A 348 -25.38 13.19 4.56
CA GLN A 348 -24.44 14.22 4.11
C GLN A 348 -24.15 15.27 5.19
N GLN A 349 -25.11 15.54 6.08
CA GLN A 349 -24.89 16.46 7.20
C GLN A 349 -23.90 15.88 8.21
N ASP A 350 -23.96 14.58 8.49
CA ASP A 350 -23.00 13.91 9.39
C ASP A 350 -21.57 14.00 8.83
N ILE A 351 -21.40 13.85 7.51
CA ILE A 351 -20.09 14.02 6.86
C ILE A 351 -19.52 15.43 7.11
N ILE A 352 -20.35 16.46 6.96
CA ILE A 352 -19.96 17.85 7.19
C ILE A 352 -19.59 18.07 8.67
N GLU A 353 -20.39 17.54 9.59
CA GLU A 353 -20.16 17.69 11.04
C GLU A 353 -18.92 16.92 11.51
N VAL A 354 -18.67 15.73 10.97
CA VAL A 354 -17.41 15.00 11.17
C VAL A 354 -16.23 15.81 10.60
N ALA A 355 -16.34 16.34 9.38
CA ALA A 355 -15.27 17.14 8.78
C ALA A 355 -14.92 18.36 9.64
N LYS A 356 -15.92 19.02 10.24
CA LYS A 356 -15.70 20.09 11.23
C LYS A 356 -14.95 19.61 12.47
N CYS A 357 -15.31 18.45 13.04
CA CYS A 357 -14.63 17.87 14.21
C CYS A 357 -13.13 17.60 13.95
N PHE A 358 -12.76 17.33 12.69
CA PHE A 358 -11.39 16.98 12.31
C PHE A 358 -10.56 18.17 11.80
N THR A 359 -11.15 19.37 11.72
CA THR A 359 -10.39 20.58 11.38
C THR A 359 -9.26 20.83 12.38
N GLY A 360 -8.09 21.26 11.89
CA GLY A 360 -6.91 21.46 12.72
C GLY A 360 -6.11 20.20 13.06
N TRP A 361 -6.60 19.00 12.73
CA TRP A 361 -5.77 17.79 12.72
C TRP A 361 -4.81 17.87 11.53
N THR A 362 -3.54 18.17 11.79
CA THR A 362 -2.59 18.52 10.72
C THR A 362 -1.21 17.91 10.94
N ILE A 363 -0.33 18.13 9.98
CA ILE A 363 1.03 17.59 9.94
C ILE A 363 1.99 18.78 9.96
N PHE A 364 3.00 18.75 10.81
CA PHE A 364 4.08 19.73 10.76
C PHE A 364 4.99 19.42 9.57
N ASN A 365 5.30 20.43 8.74
CA ASN A 365 6.19 20.28 7.58
C ASN A 365 5.95 19.00 6.74
N PRO A 366 4.73 18.80 6.18
CA PRO A 366 4.34 17.54 5.50
C PRO A 366 5.15 17.20 4.24
N TYR A 367 6.00 18.13 3.79
CA TYR A 367 6.91 17.98 2.66
C TYR A 367 8.39 18.12 3.05
N GLY A 368 8.77 17.81 4.29
CA GLY A 368 10.14 17.96 4.81
C GLY A 368 11.21 17.30 3.91
N TYR A 369 10.87 16.18 3.27
CA TYR A 369 11.71 15.49 2.28
C TYR A 369 12.15 16.35 1.06
N ARG A 370 11.50 17.49 0.80
CA ARG A 370 11.92 18.47 -0.23
C ARG A 370 12.90 19.51 0.29
N LYS A 371 12.87 19.78 1.60
CA LYS A 371 13.73 20.78 2.25
C LYS A 371 15.03 20.17 2.81
N ALA A 372 15.01 18.86 3.11
CA ALA A 372 16.15 18.12 3.63
C ALA A 372 17.48 18.45 2.94
N THR A 373 17.46 18.61 1.62
CA THR A 373 18.65 19.00 0.84
C THR A 373 19.22 20.36 1.20
N ALA A 374 18.38 21.39 1.32
CA ALA A 374 18.85 22.74 1.64
C ALA A 374 19.46 22.77 3.05
N ILE A 375 18.85 22.04 3.99
CA ILE A 375 19.37 21.89 5.35
C ILE A 375 20.73 21.18 5.35
N LEU A 376 20.86 20.07 4.62
CA LEU A 376 22.10 19.30 4.53
C LEU A 376 23.27 20.11 3.94
N ILE A 377 23.01 20.92 2.91
CA ILE A 377 24.07 21.60 2.15
C ILE A 377 24.41 22.98 2.72
N ASP A 378 23.42 23.77 3.12
CA ASP A 378 23.66 25.14 3.59
C ASP A 378 23.82 25.23 5.11
N GLY A 379 23.56 24.15 5.86
CA GLY A 379 23.76 24.07 7.32
C GLY A 379 22.90 25.03 8.14
N LYS A 380 21.94 25.72 7.50
CA LYS A 380 21.06 26.70 8.15
C LYS A 380 19.69 26.05 8.36
N ALA A 381 19.38 25.68 9.59
CA ALA A 381 17.99 25.62 10.03
C ALA A 381 17.43 27.04 9.84
N ASP A 382 16.51 27.19 8.90
CA ASP A 382 16.13 28.49 8.37
C ASP A 382 15.52 29.31 9.52
N ALA A 383 16.04 30.50 9.87
CA ALA A 383 15.42 31.35 10.90
C ALA A 383 13.94 31.68 10.57
N ARG A 384 13.60 31.55 9.28
CA ARG A 384 12.26 31.56 8.73
C ARG A 384 11.41 30.37 9.20
N GLU A 385 11.96 29.17 9.30
CA GLU A 385 11.29 27.95 9.76
C GLU A 385 10.91 28.04 11.23
N GLU A 386 11.85 28.46 12.08
CA GLU A 386 11.57 28.70 13.50
C GLU A 386 10.49 29.79 13.68
N ARG A 387 10.52 30.83 12.83
CA ARG A 387 9.45 31.83 12.79
C ARG A 387 8.11 31.21 12.37
N LEU A 388 8.08 30.39 11.32
CA LEU A 388 6.86 29.73 10.84
C LEU A 388 6.29 28.76 11.87
N ARG A 389 7.15 28.03 12.59
CA ARG A 389 6.79 27.15 13.69
C ARG A 389 6.06 27.90 14.81
N ARG A 390 6.64 29.00 15.28
CA ARG A 390 6.03 29.88 16.29
C ARG A 390 4.71 30.47 15.81
N MET A 391 4.67 30.96 14.57
CA MET A 391 3.45 31.50 13.96
C MET A 391 2.34 30.43 13.83
N ALA A 392 2.72 29.18 13.53
CA ALA A 392 1.80 28.06 13.42
C ALA A 392 1.34 27.53 14.79
N GLY A 393 2.07 27.83 15.88
CA GLY A 393 1.77 27.34 17.23
C GLY A 393 2.12 25.86 17.40
N VAL A 394 3.14 25.40 16.68
CA VAL A 394 3.61 24.01 16.73
C VAL A 394 4.39 23.81 18.04
N PRO A 395 4.07 22.79 18.85
CA PRO A 395 4.81 22.50 20.08
C PRO A 395 6.28 22.15 19.85
N ASP A 396 7.12 22.38 20.87
CA ASP A 396 8.58 22.23 20.76
C ASP A 396 9.07 20.80 20.54
N ASN A 397 8.26 19.81 20.89
CA ASN A 397 8.57 18.40 20.76
C ASN A 397 8.08 17.76 19.44
N ILE A 398 7.43 18.53 18.56
CA ILE A 398 6.93 18.03 17.28
C ILE A 398 8.00 18.20 16.20
N GLU A 399 8.36 17.09 15.57
CA GLU A 399 9.31 17.02 14.46
C GLU A 399 8.64 17.10 13.07
N ASP A 400 9.46 17.26 12.04
CA ASP A 400 9.03 17.27 10.65
C ASP A 400 8.30 15.98 10.27
N GLY A 401 7.10 16.13 9.72
CA GLY A 401 6.26 15.02 9.30
C GLY A 401 5.39 14.44 10.41
N GLU A 402 5.42 14.99 11.63
CA GLU A 402 4.58 14.51 12.72
C GLU A 402 3.21 15.18 12.77
N PHE A 403 2.25 14.46 13.36
CA PHE A 403 0.93 14.98 13.65
C PHE A 403 0.98 16.00 14.78
N TYR A 404 0.21 17.09 14.64
CA TYR A 404 -0.15 17.93 15.78
C TYR A 404 -1.54 18.54 15.55
N PHE A 405 -2.17 18.94 16.65
CA PHE A 405 -3.42 19.66 16.60
C PHE A 405 -3.19 21.17 16.59
N ASN A 406 -3.67 21.86 15.55
CA ASN A 406 -3.64 23.30 15.45
C ASN A 406 -5.01 23.90 15.82
N GLU A 407 -5.14 24.35 17.05
CA GLU A 407 -6.40 24.93 17.56
C GLU A 407 -6.88 26.13 16.75
N ARG A 408 -5.96 26.91 16.16
CA ARG A 408 -6.31 28.09 15.35
C ARG A 408 -6.99 27.73 14.03
N LEU A 409 -6.91 26.47 13.61
CA LEU A 409 -7.53 25.97 12.38
C LEU A 409 -8.85 25.24 12.66
N HIS A 410 -9.19 25.01 13.92
CA HIS A 410 -10.33 24.20 14.32
C HIS A 410 -11.66 24.98 14.29
N GLU A 411 -12.75 24.30 13.96
CA GLU A 411 -14.11 24.81 14.02
C GLU A 411 -14.60 24.78 15.47
N LYS A 412 -14.97 25.93 16.02
CA LYS A 412 -15.40 26.04 17.42
C LYS A 412 -16.91 25.85 17.57
N GLY A 413 -17.34 25.59 18.80
CA GLY A 413 -18.75 25.43 19.14
C GLY A 413 -19.30 24.03 18.87
N PRO A 414 -20.57 23.82 19.23
CA PRO A 414 -21.17 22.49 19.21
C PRO A 414 -21.35 21.96 17.80
N LYS A 415 -21.13 20.65 17.65
CA LYS A 415 -21.31 19.88 16.41
C LYS A 415 -22.26 18.73 16.67
N TYR A 416 -22.91 18.21 15.63
CA TYR A 416 -23.87 17.12 15.78
C TYR A 416 -23.55 15.98 14.82
N VAL A 417 -23.11 14.85 15.36
CA VAL A 417 -22.70 13.68 14.57
C VAL A 417 -23.56 12.50 14.98
N LEU A 418 -24.29 11.91 14.03
CA LEU A 418 -25.15 10.74 14.22
C LEU A 418 -26.14 10.93 15.38
N GLY A 419 -26.71 12.14 15.49
CA GLY A 419 -27.63 12.52 16.56
C GLY A 419 -26.97 12.86 17.90
N HIS A 420 -25.65 12.72 18.04
CA HIS A 420 -24.92 13.08 19.26
C HIS A 420 -24.41 14.52 19.18
N LYS A 421 -24.70 15.33 20.21
CA LYS A 421 -24.05 16.63 20.41
C LYS A 421 -22.60 16.40 20.86
N ILE A 422 -21.65 17.02 20.15
CA ILE A 422 -20.23 17.08 20.49
C ILE A 422 -19.88 18.53 20.83
N ASP A 423 -19.36 18.75 22.03
CA ASP A 423 -19.01 20.08 22.56
C ASP A 423 -17.77 19.96 23.48
N GLU A 424 -16.89 19.00 23.18
CA GLU A 424 -15.70 18.69 23.99
C GLU A 424 -14.61 19.76 23.82
N GLY A 425 -14.57 20.36 22.63
CA GLY A 425 -13.64 21.39 22.22
C GLY A 425 -12.28 20.85 21.75
N GLY A 426 -11.74 21.50 20.71
CA GLY A 426 -10.38 21.25 20.24
C GLY A 426 -10.19 19.84 19.69
N ILE A 427 -9.04 19.22 19.98
CA ILE A 427 -8.71 17.86 19.49
C ILE A 427 -9.74 16.81 19.96
N LYS A 428 -10.39 17.05 21.10
CA LYS A 428 -11.32 16.10 21.72
C LYS A 428 -12.59 15.90 20.90
N ASP A 429 -12.99 16.88 20.08
CA ASP A 429 -14.14 16.73 19.20
C ASP A 429 -13.93 15.54 18.23
N GLY A 430 -12.77 15.47 17.58
CA GLY A 430 -12.43 14.35 16.69
C GLY A 430 -12.30 13.02 17.43
N ILE A 431 -11.75 13.01 18.65
CA ILE A 431 -11.67 11.79 19.48
C ILE A 431 -13.07 11.30 19.84
N LYS A 432 -14.00 12.21 20.16
CA LYS A 432 -15.38 11.88 20.46
C LYS A 432 -16.11 11.28 19.27
N VAL A 433 -15.83 11.76 18.06
CA VAL A 433 -16.33 11.11 16.83
C VAL A 433 -15.84 9.66 16.75
N ILE A 434 -14.55 9.39 17.00
CA ILE A 434 -14.03 8.02 17.02
C ILE A 434 -14.80 7.14 18.01
N ASP A 435 -15.07 7.64 19.22
CA ASP A 435 -15.85 6.92 20.24
C ASP A 435 -17.28 6.59 19.79
N ILE A 436 -17.96 7.54 19.15
CA ILE A 436 -19.31 7.36 18.59
C ILE A 436 -19.27 6.29 17.51
N LEU A 437 -18.32 6.36 16.58
CA LEU A 437 -18.23 5.41 15.47
C LEU A 437 -17.95 3.99 15.92
N VAL A 438 -17.01 3.79 16.85
CA VAL A 438 -16.68 2.43 17.35
C VAL A 438 -17.86 1.81 18.10
N SER A 439 -18.65 2.62 18.80
CA SER A 439 -19.82 2.16 19.55
C SER A 439 -21.05 1.93 18.66
N HIS A 440 -21.00 2.34 17.39
CA HIS A 440 -22.15 2.28 16.50
C HIS A 440 -22.39 0.83 15.99
N PRO A 441 -23.64 0.30 16.02
CA PRO A 441 -23.93 -1.06 15.55
C PRO A 441 -23.54 -1.32 14.09
N SER A 442 -23.68 -0.31 13.21
CA SER A 442 -23.25 -0.44 11.81
C SER A 442 -21.74 -0.70 11.68
N THR A 443 -20.91 -0.12 12.56
CA THR A 443 -19.47 -0.36 12.58
C THR A 443 -19.16 -1.80 12.98
N ALA A 444 -19.79 -2.29 14.04
CA ALA A 444 -19.64 -3.68 14.45
C ALA A 444 -20.03 -4.65 13.33
N ARG A 445 -21.15 -4.40 12.64
CA ARG A 445 -21.61 -5.20 11.51
C ARG A 445 -20.66 -5.12 10.32
N PHE A 446 -20.16 -3.93 9.98
CA PHE A 446 -19.25 -3.73 8.86
C PHE A 446 -17.91 -4.44 9.07
N ILE A 447 -17.29 -4.27 10.23
CA ILE A 447 -16.02 -4.92 10.57
C ILE A 447 -16.20 -6.45 10.65
N ALA A 448 -17.27 -6.93 11.29
CA ALA A 448 -17.60 -8.36 11.32
C ALA A 448 -17.78 -8.95 9.92
N LYS A 449 -18.47 -8.24 9.02
CA LYS A 449 -18.63 -8.65 7.62
C LYS A 449 -17.29 -8.74 6.90
N LYS A 450 -16.42 -7.73 7.02
CA LYS A 450 -15.08 -7.77 6.37
C LYS A 450 -14.21 -8.90 6.91
N LEU A 451 -14.24 -9.16 8.23
CA LEU A 451 -13.53 -10.30 8.82
C LEU A 451 -14.11 -11.64 8.34
N ALA A 452 -15.43 -11.78 8.28
CA ALA A 452 -16.08 -13.00 7.77
C ALA A 452 -15.73 -13.23 6.28
N ILE A 453 -15.69 -12.17 5.47
CA ILE A 453 -15.23 -12.25 4.07
C ILE A 453 -13.78 -12.71 3.99
N ARG A 454 -12.91 -12.14 4.82
CA ARG A 454 -11.48 -12.47 4.85
C ARG A 454 -11.23 -13.93 5.23
N PHE A 455 -11.91 -14.40 6.28
CA PHE A 455 -11.57 -15.66 6.95
C PHE A 455 -12.49 -16.85 6.65
N VAL A 456 -13.70 -16.65 6.13
CA VAL A 456 -14.68 -17.73 5.98
C VAL A 456 -15.06 -17.97 4.53
N SER A 457 -15.69 -17.00 3.87
CA SER A 457 -16.27 -17.16 2.53
C SER A 457 -16.43 -15.81 1.86
N ASP A 458 -16.44 -15.76 0.53
CA ASP A 458 -16.76 -14.52 -0.22
C ASP A 458 -18.19 -14.04 0.06
N ASN A 459 -19.10 -14.95 0.45
CA ASN A 459 -20.50 -14.66 0.75
C ASN A 459 -20.90 -15.27 2.12
N PRO A 460 -20.41 -14.71 3.24
CA PRO A 460 -20.71 -15.23 4.57
C PRO A 460 -22.19 -15.01 4.95
N SER A 461 -22.75 -15.88 5.80
CA SER A 461 -24.15 -15.76 6.20
C SER A 461 -24.39 -14.52 7.10
N GLU A 462 -25.57 -13.93 7.00
CA GLU A 462 -25.98 -12.85 7.91
C GLU A 462 -26.00 -13.31 9.38
N ALA A 463 -26.26 -14.59 9.64
CA ALA A 463 -26.25 -15.14 10.98
C ALA A 463 -24.82 -15.14 11.58
N LEU A 464 -23.81 -15.54 10.81
CA LEU A 464 -22.41 -15.46 11.22
C LEU A 464 -21.99 -14.00 11.46
N ILE A 465 -22.30 -13.10 10.51
CA ILE A 465 -21.99 -11.67 10.65
C ILE A 465 -22.57 -11.12 11.95
N ASN A 466 -23.84 -11.44 12.27
CA ASN A 466 -24.49 -10.96 13.48
C ASN A 466 -23.84 -11.50 14.76
N ARG A 467 -23.42 -12.77 14.81
CA ARG A 467 -22.72 -13.35 15.97
C ARG A 467 -21.36 -12.70 16.20
N VAL A 468 -20.59 -12.50 15.13
CA VAL A 468 -19.27 -11.84 15.21
C VAL A 468 -19.42 -10.35 15.56
N ALA A 469 -20.41 -9.65 14.98
CA ALA A 469 -20.72 -8.25 15.31
C ALA A 469 -21.15 -8.07 16.76
N LYS A 470 -21.87 -9.05 17.33
CA LYS A 470 -22.21 -9.07 18.74
C LYS A 470 -20.96 -9.17 19.61
N ALA A 471 -20.04 -10.08 19.29
CA ALA A 471 -18.77 -10.21 20.01
C ALA A 471 -17.93 -8.92 19.96
N PHE A 472 -17.88 -8.25 18.80
CA PHE A 472 -17.25 -6.94 18.65
C PHE A 472 -17.90 -5.89 19.56
N SER A 473 -19.23 -5.78 19.53
CA SER A 473 -19.98 -4.79 20.33
C SER A 473 -19.83 -5.04 21.84
N ASP A 474 -20.03 -6.27 22.29
CA ASP A 474 -19.97 -6.65 23.71
C ASP A 474 -18.57 -6.41 24.30
N SER A 475 -17.53 -6.65 23.50
CA SER A 475 -16.13 -6.46 23.89
C SER A 475 -15.60 -5.04 23.64
N LYS A 476 -16.45 -4.13 23.17
CA LYS A 476 -16.08 -2.74 22.83
C LYS A 476 -14.91 -2.67 21.83
N GLY A 477 -14.98 -3.51 20.80
CA GLY A 477 -14.02 -3.53 19.70
C GLY A 477 -12.73 -4.31 19.98
N ASP A 478 -12.70 -5.22 20.96
CA ASP A 478 -11.53 -6.09 21.15
C ASP A 478 -11.39 -7.08 19.98
N ILE A 479 -10.30 -6.95 19.22
CA ILE A 479 -10.10 -7.71 17.98
C ILE A 479 -9.87 -9.19 18.30
N LYS A 480 -9.13 -9.51 19.37
CA LYS A 480 -8.90 -10.92 19.77
C LYS A 480 -10.21 -11.62 20.10
N THR A 481 -11.10 -10.98 20.86
CA THR A 481 -12.42 -11.53 21.22
C THR A 481 -13.29 -11.70 19.99
N THR A 482 -13.27 -10.73 19.08
CA THR A 482 -14.01 -10.81 17.80
C THR A 482 -13.53 -11.97 16.94
N LEU A 483 -12.22 -12.12 16.77
CA LEU A 483 -11.62 -13.23 16.02
C LEU A 483 -11.86 -14.59 16.69
N ARG A 484 -11.82 -14.65 18.03
CA ARG A 484 -12.16 -15.86 18.79
C ARG A 484 -13.61 -16.29 18.54
N ALA A 485 -14.55 -15.35 18.47
CA ALA A 485 -15.94 -15.67 18.14
C ALA A 485 -16.05 -16.23 16.71
N LEU A 486 -15.29 -15.68 15.76
CA LEU A 486 -15.28 -16.12 14.37
C LEU A 486 -14.64 -17.51 14.19
N PHE A 487 -13.45 -17.76 14.75
CA PHE A 487 -12.71 -19.01 14.57
C PHE A 487 -13.32 -20.19 15.32
N ASN A 488 -14.16 -19.95 16.32
CA ASN A 488 -14.90 -21.00 17.02
C ASN A 488 -16.33 -21.19 16.50
N ASP A 489 -16.74 -20.45 15.47
CA ASP A 489 -18.08 -20.55 14.90
C ASP A 489 -18.24 -21.85 14.08
N PRO A 490 -19.38 -22.56 14.18
CA PRO A 490 -19.62 -23.75 13.37
C PRO A 490 -19.55 -23.50 11.86
N GLU A 491 -19.94 -22.31 11.39
CA GLU A 491 -19.87 -21.96 9.96
C GLU A 491 -18.42 -21.89 9.47
N PHE A 492 -17.46 -21.52 10.34
CA PHE A 492 -16.04 -21.51 9.99
C PHE A 492 -15.56 -22.91 9.55
N PHE A 493 -16.03 -23.98 10.19
CA PHE A 493 -15.65 -25.36 9.88
C PHE A 493 -16.64 -26.11 8.99
N ALA A 494 -17.60 -25.39 8.38
CA ALA A 494 -18.55 -25.99 7.46
C ALA A 494 -17.83 -26.51 6.20
N ALA A 495 -18.28 -27.64 5.66
CA ALA A 495 -17.57 -28.32 4.57
C ALA A 495 -17.51 -27.46 3.29
N GLU A 496 -18.55 -26.65 3.07
CA GLU A 496 -18.66 -25.66 2.00
C GLU A 496 -17.64 -24.52 2.09
N ASN A 497 -17.07 -24.25 3.28
CA ASN A 497 -16.08 -23.21 3.52
C ASN A 497 -14.63 -23.72 3.45
N TYR A 498 -14.43 -25.04 3.35
CA TYR A 498 -13.10 -25.62 3.14
C TYR A 498 -12.65 -25.43 1.68
N LYS A 499 -11.47 -24.82 1.47
CA LYS A 499 -10.94 -24.51 0.13
C LYS A 499 -11.90 -23.65 -0.72
N ALA A 500 -12.73 -22.83 -0.05
CA ALA A 500 -13.78 -22.03 -0.69
C ALA A 500 -13.26 -20.74 -1.32
N LYS A 501 -12.16 -20.17 -0.81
CA LYS A 501 -11.61 -18.90 -1.30
C LYS A 501 -10.39 -19.14 -2.19
N ILE A 502 -10.12 -18.18 -3.06
CA ILE A 502 -8.90 -18.12 -3.87
C ILE A 502 -7.85 -17.28 -3.14
N LYS A 503 -6.58 -17.71 -3.20
CA LYS A 503 -5.45 -16.94 -2.71
C LYS A 503 -5.30 -15.66 -3.53
N THR A 504 -5.15 -14.51 -2.87
CA THR A 504 -4.74 -13.27 -3.53
C THR A 504 -3.31 -13.42 -4.10
N PRO A 505 -2.85 -12.52 -4.98
CA PRO A 505 -1.50 -12.61 -5.54
C PRO A 505 -0.38 -12.62 -4.50
N PHE A 506 -0.49 -11.83 -3.42
CA PHE A 506 0.45 -11.84 -2.29
C PHE A 506 0.40 -13.19 -1.57
N GLU A 507 -0.80 -13.67 -1.20
CA GLU A 507 -0.97 -14.95 -0.53
C GLU A 507 -0.44 -16.13 -1.33
N PHE A 508 -0.68 -16.16 -2.65
CA PHE A 508 -0.18 -17.21 -3.55
C PHE A 508 1.36 -17.26 -3.54
N MET A 509 2.00 -16.09 -3.66
CA MET A 509 3.46 -16.00 -3.64
C MET A 509 4.02 -16.49 -2.31
N ILE A 510 3.48 -16.01 -1.18
CA ILE A 510 3.96 -16.40 0.15
C ILE A 510 3.68 -17.89 0.43
N SER A 511 2.50 -18.39 0.07
CA SER A 511 2.14 -19.80 0.23
C SER A 511 3.09 -20.71 -0.53
N ALA A 512 3.51 -20.32 -1.73
CA ALA A 512 4.45 -21.13 -2.52
C ALA A 512 5.85 -21.16 -1.88
N LEU A 513 6.31 -20.00 -1.38
CA LEU A 513 7.59 -19.91 -0.66
C LEU A 513 7.56 -20.75 0.63
N ARG A 514 6.44 -20.73 1.37
CA ARG A 514 6.25 -21.48 2.61
C ARG A 514 6.13 -22.98 2.38
N ALA A 515 5.26 -23.41 1.46
CA ALA A 515 5.05 -24.82 1.14
C ALA A 515 6.33 -25.52 0.65
N LEU A 516 7.21 -24.77 -0.03
CA LEU A 516 8.50 -25.28 -0.50
C LEU A 516 9.63 -25.16 0.53
N ASN A 517 9.38 -24.53 1.68
CA ASN A 517 10.38 -24.15 2.68
C ASN A 517 11.57 -23.40 2.05
N ALA A 518 11.26 -22.35 1.26
CA ALA A 518 12.25 -21.59 0.54
C ALA A 518 13.17 -20.78 1.47
N GLU A 519 14.46 -20.71 1.12
CA GLU A 519 15.39 -19.71 1.65
C GLU A 519 15.23 -18.42 0.84
N VAL A 520 14.89 -17.31 1.50
CA VAL A 520 14.44 -16.07 0.88
C VAL A 520 15.22 -14.91 1.48
N THR A 521 15.90 -14.18 0.61
CA THR A 521 16.30 -12.79 0.81
C THR A 521 15.62 -11.97 -0.30
N PRO A 522 14.61 -11.13 0.01
CA PRO A 522 13.81 -10.50 -1.03
C PRO A 522 14.63 -9.59 -1.94
N SER A 523 14.87 -10.07 -3.16
CA SER A 523 15.56 -9.31 -4.19
C SER A 523 14.59 -8.39 -4.93
N ARG A 524 15.12 -7.39 -5.66
CA ARG A 524 14.31 -6.52 -6.54
C ARG A 524 13.50 -7.32 -7.56
N LEU A 525 14.02 -8.47 -8.01
CA LEU A 525 13.31 -9.34 -8.94
C LEU A 525 12.10 -9.99 -8.27
N LEU A 526 12.22 -10.49 -7.03
CA LEU A 526 11.09 -11.05 -6.29
C LEU A 526 9.97 -10.00 -6.10
N ILE A 527 10.34 -8.78 -5.71
CA ILE A 527 9.37 -7.67 -5.59
C ILE A 527 8.75 -7.32 -6.95
N SER A 528 9.53 -7.34 -8.03
CA SER A 528 9.00 -7.12 -9.38
C SER A 528 8.04 -8.22 -9.82
N LEU A 529 8.28 -9.48 -9.46
CA LEU A 529 7.37 -10.59 -9.73
C LEU A 529 6.05 -10.41 -8.97
N LEU A 530 6.12 -10.01 -7.69
CA LEU A 530 4.93 -9.66 -6.92
C LEU A 530 4.12 -8.53 -7.57
N ASN A 531 4.81 -7.48 -8.06
CA ASN A 531 4.16 -6.38 -8.76
C ASN A 531 3.48 -6.84 -10.07
N LYS A 532 4.06 -7.81 -10.80
CA LYS A 532 3.42 -8.41 -11.98
C LYS A 532 2.21 -9.27 -11.62
N LEU A 533 2.26 -9.95 -10.48
CA LEU A 533 1.14 -10.73 -9.95
C LEU A 533 -0.06 -9.84 -9.54
N GLY A 534 0.18 -8.58 -9.18
CA GLY A 534 -0.85 -7.53 -9.11
C GLY A 534 -1.15 -6.97 -7.71
N GLU A 535 -0.56 -7.51 -6.66
CA GLU A 535 -0.85 -7.11 -5.26
C GLU A 535 0.45 -6.79 -4.51
N VAL A 536 1.03 -5.63 -4.78
CA VAL A 536 2.19 -5.15 -4.04
C VAL A 536 1.73 -4.32 -2.83
N PRO A 537 2.28 -4.53 -1.62
CA PRO A 537 1.90 -3.75 -0.44
C PRO A 537 1.98 -2.24 -0.66
N TYR A 538 0.91 -1.52 -0.28
CA TYR A 538 0.73 -0.08 -0.50
C TYR A 538 0.81 0.37 -1.97
N GLY A 539 0.52 -0.54 -2.90
CA GLY A 539 0.46 -0.30 -4.34
C GLY A 539 -0.91 0.09 -4.86
N TYR A 540 -1.99 -0.11 -4.08
CA TYR A 540 -3.34 0.22 -4.52
C TYR A 540 -3.65 1.71 -4.36
N GLN A 541 -4.10 2.34 -5.44
CA GLN A 541 -4.28 3.79 -5.48
C GLN A 541 -5.54 4.27 -4.75
N ALA A 542 -6.64 3.52 -4.80
CA ALA A 542 -7.91 3.93 -4.23
C ALA A 542 -7.99 3.62 -2.73
N PRO A 543 -8.68 4.44 -1.91
CA PRO A 543 -8.75 4.25 -0.47
C PRO A 543 -9.49 2.97 -0.05
N THR A 544 -10.25 2.37 -0.97
CA THR A 544 -10.97 1.10 -0.79
C THR A 544 -10.05 -0.10 -0.50
N GLY A 545 -8.78 -0.01 -0.90
CA GLY A 545 -7.85 -1.13 -0.84
C GLY A 545 -8.10 -2.18 -1.95
N TYR A 546 -7.23 -3.18 -1.98
CA TYR A 546 -7.34 -4.36 -2.84
C TYR A 546 -8.63 -5.16 -2.53
N PRO A 547 -9.28 -5.73 -3.55
CA PRO A 547 -10.45 -6.60 -3.34
C PRO A 547 -10.12 -7.92 -2.62
N ASP A 548 -11.00 -8.36 -1.72
CA ASP A 548 -10.87 -9.61 -0.95
C ASP A 548 -11.66 -10.80 -1.54
N THR A 549 -12.22 -10.66 -2.74
CA THR A 549 -13.06 -11.65 -3.43
C THR A 549 -12.33 -12.33 -4.58
N ALA A 550 -12.70 -13.59 -4.87
CA ALA A 550 -12.02 -14.39 -5.88
C ALA A 550 -12.14 -13.85 -7.31
N GLU A 551 -13.28 -13.24 -7.66
CA GLU A 551 -13.61 -12.77 -9.01
C GLU A 551 -12.53 -11.84 -9.59
N GLU A 552 -11.96 -10.96 -8.76
CA GLU A 552 -10.95 -9.98 -9.13
C GLU A 552 -9.57 -10.61 -9.41
N TRP A 553 -9.35 -11.83 -8.92
CA TRP A 553 -8.06 -12.51 -8.97
C TRP A 553 -8.01 -13.70 -9.94
N VAL A 554 -9.14 -14.02 -10.58
CA VAL A 554 -9.27 -15.15 -11.50
C VAL A 554 -9.47 -14.63 -12.92
N SER A 555 -8.37 -14.47 -13.65
CA SER A 555 -8.36 -14.21 -15.10
C SER A 555 -7.29 -15.04 -15.79
N ALA A 556 -7.42 -15.24 -17.11
CA ALA A 556 -6.42 -15.97 -17.88
C ALA A 556 -5.01 -15.35 -17.76
N GLY A 557 -4.93 -14.02 -17.71
CA GLY A 557 -3.67 -13.29 -17.48
C GLY A 557 -3.11 -13.50 -16.07
N ALA A 558 -3.97 -13.43 -15.04
CA ALA A 558 -3.54 -13.66 -13.65
C ALA A 558 -3.01 -15.09 -13.45
N LEU A 559 -3.68 -16.10 -14.01
CA LEU A 559 -3.23 -17.49 -13.95
C LEU A 559 -1.90 -17.72 -14.67
N LEU A 560 -1.68 -17.03 -15.79
CA LEU A 560 -0.39 -17.06 -16.50
C LEU A 560 0.74 -16.50 -15.63
N GLU A 561 0.55 -15.35 -14.99
CA GLU A 561 1.58 -14.76 -14.13
C GLU A 561 1.87 -15.62 -12.89
N ARG A 562 0.85 -16.27 -12.32
CA ARG A 562 1.03 -17.26 -11.24
C ARG A 562 1.89 -18.45 -11.69
N MET A 563 1.65 -18.96 -12.90
CA MET A 563 2.45 -20.04 -13.47
C MET A 563 3.89 -19.57 -13.77
N ASN A 564 4.07 -18.37 -14.31
CA ASN A 564 5.40 -17.78 -14.54
C ASN A 564 6.20 -17.68 -13.23
N PHE A 565 5.57 -17.25 -12.14
CA PHE A 565 6.19 -17.23 -10.82
C PHE A 565 6.52 -18.64 -10.32
N ALA A 566 5.60 -19.59 -10.41
CA ALA A 566 5.81 -20.98 -9.99
C ALA A 566 7.01 -21.61 -10.71
N ILE A 567 7.13 -21.40 -12.03
CA ILE A 567 8.28 -21.87 -12.83
C ILE A 567 9.57 -21.19 -12.36
N ALA A 568 9.57 -19.87 -12.18
CA ALA A 568 10.77 -19.14 -11.74
C ALA A 568 11.26 -19.60 -10.36
N LEU A 569 10.34 -19.84 -9.43
CA LEU A 569 10.64 -20.35 -8.09
C LEU A 569 11.14 -21.80 -8.13
N ALA A 570 10.40 -22.69 -8.79
CA ALA A 570 10.71 -24.11 -8.85
C ALA A 570 12.01 -24.40 -9.60
N SER A 571 12.42 -23.54 -10.53
CA SER A 571 13.69 -23.67 -11.26
C SER A 571 14.86 -22.90 -10.65
N ASN A 572 14.69 -22.32 -9.44
CA ASN A 572 15.71 -21.55 -8.72
C ASN A 572 16.29 -20.38 -9.54
N ARG A 573 15.45 -19.72 -10.35
CA ARG A 573 15.86 -18.61 -11.23
C ARG A 573 15.80 -17.23 -10.56
N ILE A 574 15.17 -17.15 -9.39
CA ILE A 574 15.01 -15.91 -8.62
C ILE A 574 16.27 -15.67 -7.79
N PRO A 575 17.08 -14.62 -8.04
CA PRO A 575 18.27 -14.36 -7.26
C PRO A 575 17.96 -14.23 -5.77
N GLN A 576 18.80 -14.84 -4.94
CA GLN A 576 18.72 -14.82 -3.48
C GLN A 576 17.43 -15.47 -2.91
N THR A 577 16.73 -16.26 -3.72
CA THR A 577 15.62 -17.12 -3.29
C THR A 577 15.89 -18.53 -3.79
N ARG A 578 15.93 -19.52 -2.89
CA ARG A 578 16.31 -20.89 -3.22
C ARG A 578 15.37 -21.91 -2.57
N VAL A 579 15.04 -22.94 -3.34
CA VAL A 579 14.31 -24.13 -2.91
C VAL A 579 15.23 -25.33 -3.01
N ASP A 580 15.28 -26.15 -1.96
CA ASP A 580 15.93 -27.46 -2.03
C ASP A 580 15.02 -28.47 -2.75
N LEU A 581 15.32 -28.69 -4.03
CA LEU A 581 14.59 -29.63 -4.89
C LEU A 581 15.06 -31.06 -4.73
N SER A 582 16.23 -31.28 -4.11
CA SER A 582 16.84 -32.62 -4.02
C SER A 582 16.00 -33.57 -3.16
N LYS A 583 15.24 -33.04 -2.20
CA LYS A 583 14.28 -33.80 -1.37
C LYS A 583 13.19 -34.52 -2.18
N PHE A 584 12.87 -34.01 -3.37
CA PHE A 584 11.88 -34.61 -4.27
C PHE A 584 12.47 -35.66 -5.21
N ALA A 585 13.79 -35.88 -5.21
CA ALA A 585 14.41 -36.88 -6.06
C ALA A 585 13.84 -38.28 -5.76
N ALA A 586 13.47 -39.00 -6.81
CA ALA A 586 12.90 -40.34 -6.74
C ALA A 586 13.22 -41.14 -8.01
N ARG A 587 12.86 -42.42 -8.05
CA ARG A 587 13.22 -43.32 -9.16
C ARG A 587 12.31 -43.16 -10.37
N SER A 588 11.08 -42.67 -10.16
CA SER A 588 10.09 -42.46 -11.21
C SER A 588 9.43 -41.08 -11.09
N LYS A 589 8.86 -40.60 -12.20
CA LYS A 589 8.07 -39.36 -12.24
C LYS A 589 6.83 -39.41 -11.34
N GLU A 590 6.24 -40.58 -11.19
CA GLU A 590 5.11 -40.82 -10.28
C GLU A 590 5.51 -40.67 -8.81
N GLU A 591 6.65 -41.24 -8.41
CA GLU A 591 7.18 -41.06 -7.05
C GLU A 591 7.56 -39.59 -6.77
N ILE A 592 8.10 -38.88 -7.77
CA ILE A 592 8.36 -37.43 -7.67
C ILE A 592 7.04 -36.70 -7.43
N LEU A 593 6.00 -36.99 -8.21
CA LEU A 593 4.69 -36.37 -8.08
C LEU A 593 4.08 -36.61 -6.70
N ASP A 594 4.11 -37.84 -6.20
CA ASP A 594 3.56 -38.17 -4.88
C ASP A 594 4.30 -37.42 -3.76
N LYS A 595 5.64 -37.33 -3.81
CA LYS A 595 6.41 -36.52 -2.86
C LYS A 595 6.03 -35.03 -2.91
N VAL A 596 5.89 -34.47 -4.12
CA VAL A 596 5.53 -33.06 -4.29
C VAL A 596 4.10 -32.78 -3.82
N ILE A 597 3.14 -33.66 -4.10
CA ILE A 597 1.75 -33.54 -3.62
C ILE A 597 1.71 -33.62 -2.08
N ASN A 598 2.45 -34.55 -1.48
CA ASN A 598 2.50 -34.66 -0.02
C ASN A 598 3.10 -33.42 0.64
N GLU A 599 4.14 -32.83 0.06
CA GLU A 599 4.76 -31.62 0.60
C GLU A 599 3.86 -30.38 0.41
N ILE A 600 3.39 -30.13 -0.82
CA ILE A 600 2.73 -28.88 -1.19
C ILE A 600 1.23 -28.88 -0.85
N LEU A 601 0.57 -30.02 -1.07
CA LEU A 601 -0.88 -30.17 -0.90
C LEU A 601 -1.25 -31.02 0.33
N GLN A 602 -0.28 -31.50 1.11
CA GLN A 602 -0.51 -32.35 2.27
C GLN A 602 -1.33 -33.61 1.93
N GLY A 603 -1.13 -34.14 0.70
CA GLY A 603 -1.86 -35.30 0.18
C GLY A 603 -3.25 -34.98 -0.38
N GLU A 604 -3.73 -33.75 -0.25
CA GLU A 604 -5.09 -33.35 -0.65
C GLU A 604 -5.14 -32.93 -2.13
N VAL A 605 -5.29 -33.94 -3.00
CA VAL A 605 -5.50 -33.77 -4.45
C VAL A 605 -6.68 -34.62 -4.91
N SER A 606 -7.46 -34.15 -5.88
CA SER A 606 -8.48 -34.99 -6.50
C SER A 606 -7.86 -36.04 -7.45
N ASP A 607 -8.51 -37.20 -7.60
CA ASP A 607 -8.06 -38.24 -8.55
C ASP A 607 -7.95 -37.70 -9.98
N GLN A 608 -8.87 -36.81 -10.36
CA GLN A 608 -8.86 -36.15 -11.66
C GLN A 608 -7.64 -35.25 -11.82
N THR A 609 -7.36 -34.39 -10.84
CA THR A 609 -6.16 -33.53 -10.87
C THR A 609 -4.89 -34.38 -10.91
N LYS A 610 -4.79 -35.44 -10.08
CA LYS A 610 -3.63 -36.34 -10.06
C LYS A 610 -3.39 -36.98 -11.44
N LYS A 611 -4.46 -37.48 -12.08
CA LYS A 611 -4.38 -38.03 -13.44
C LYS A 611 -3.86 -37.01 -14.45
N VAL A 612 -4.40 -35.80 -14.43
CA VAL A 612 -3.95 -34.70 -15.32
C VAL A 612 -2.48 -34.39 -15.08
N LEU A 613 -2.03 -34.33 -13.82
CA LEU A 613 -0.62 -34.06 -13.49
C LEU A 613 0.30 -35.15 -14.06
N LEU A 614 -0.03 -36.43 -13.89
CA LEU A 614 0.74 -37.55 -14.46
C LEU A 614 0.87 -37.44 -15.98
N GLU A 615 -0.23 -37.18 -16.68
CA GLU A 615 -0.24 -36.98 -18.14
C GLU A 615 0.63 -35.80 -18.57
N GLN A 616 0.64 -34.70 -17.80
CA GLN A 616 1.44 -33.52 -18.14
C GLN A 616 2.92 -33.72 -17.85
N ILE A 617 3.29 -34.42 -16.78
CA ILE A 617 4.69 -34.68 -16.43
C ILE A 617 5.38 -35.56 -17.48
N GLU A 618 4.64 -36.47 -18.13
CA GLU A 618 5.20 -37.29 -19.21
C GLU A 618 5.50 -36.53 -20.51
N LYS A 619 4.81 -35.42 -20.78
CA LYS A 619 5.08 -34.62 -21.99
C LYS A 619 6.47 -33.99 -21.91
N PRO A 620 7.30 -33.97 -22.97
CA PRO A 620 8.57 -33.27 -22.91
C PRO A 620 8.34 -31.78 -22.62
N LEU A 621 9.21 -31.16 -21.80
CA LEU A 621 9.28 -29.71 -21.72
C LEU A 621 9.61 -29.23 -23.14
N LYS A 622 8.73 -28.45 -23.77
CA LYS A 622 9.18 -27.66 -24.93
C LYS A 622 10.30 -26.76 -24.43
N GLU A 623 11.35 -26.61 -25.22
CA GLU A 623 12.44 -25.69 -24.92
C GLU A 623 11.82 -24.37 -24.44
N ILE A 624 12.13 -24.02 -23.21
CA ILE A 624 11.85 -22.70 -22.70
C ILE A 624 12.88 -21.86 -23.43
N ASP A 625 12.54 -21.43 -24.66
CA ASP A 625 13.33 -20.42 -25.35
C ASP A 625 13.58 -19.33 -24.30
N SER A 626 14.88 -19.03 -24.08
CA SER A 626 15.25 -17.82 -23.38
C SER A 626 14.33 -16.74 -23.91
N VAL A 627 13.58 -16.07 -23.03
CA VAL A 627 12.75 -14.95 -23.45
C VAL A 627 13.69 -14.00 -24.20
N ASP A 628 13.63 -14.05 -25.53
CA ASP A 628 14.59 -13.38 -26.37
C ASP A 628 14.42 -11.89 -26.14
N ASP A 629 15.56 -11.30 -25.84
CA ASP A 629 15.77 -10.05 -25.15
C ASP A 629 15.76 -8.89 -26.17
N ASP A 630 14.83 -8.92 -27.12
CA ASP A 630 14.89 -8.21 -28.41
C ASP A 630 13.76 -7.19 -28.64
N SER A 631 13.19 -6.62 -27.59
CA SER A 631 12.57 -5.30 -27.69
C SER A 631 13.59 -4.23 -27.32
N GLN A 632 14.19 -3.61 -28.33
CA GLN A 632 15.24 -2.59 -28.22
C GLN A 632 14.82 -1.23 -27.60
N GLU A 633 13.59 -1.06 -27.14
CA GLU A 633 13.15 0.20 -26.53
C GLU A 633 12.86 0.01 -25.04
N MET A 634 13.84 0.38 -24.22
CA MET A 634 13.76 0.93 -22.84
C MET A 634 14.90 0.42 -21.96
N SER A 635 16.06 1.08 -22.09
CA SER A 635 17.19 0.92 -21.21
C SER A 635 16.96 1.62 -19.85
N LYS A 636 16.65 0.82 -18.81
CA LYS A 636 17.06 1.04 -17.40
C LYS A 636 16.79 -0.23 -16.56
N GLN A 637 17.85 -1.00 -16.30
CA GLN A 637 17.93 -2.21 -15.46
C GLN A 637 17.10 -3.42 -15.93
N ARG A 638 17.60 -4.18 -16.92
CA ARG A 638 17.15 -5.57 -17.15
C ARG A 638 17.39 -6.39 -15.88
N LEU A 639 16.35 -6.67 -15.10
CA LEU A 639 16.42 -7.60 -13.97
C LEU A 639 16.67 -9.00 -14.53
N ARG A 640 17.89 -9.53 -14.35
CA ARG A 640 18.30 -10.81 -14.94
C ARG A 640 17.91 -11.98 -14.02
N PHE A 641 17.13 -12.92 -14.55
CA PHE A 641 16.95 -14.24 -13.96
C PHE A 641 18.27 -15.01 -13.99
N LEU A 642 18.45 -15.95 -13.06
CA LEU A 642 19.50 -16.97 -13.15
C LEU A 642 19.13 -18.02 -14.21
N SER A 643 20.12 -18.79 -14.64
CA SER A 643 19.88 -20.03 -15.38
C SER A 643 19.15 -21.04 -14.48
N PRO A 644 18.23 -21.86 -15.04
CA PRO A 644 17.55 -22.89 -14.26
C PRO A 644 18.56 -23.88 -13.67
N SER A 645 18.29 -24.37 -12.46
CA SER A 645 19.12 -25.39 -11.79
C SER A 645 18.27 -26.49 -11.16
N GLY A 646 18.81 -27.71 -11.12
CA GLY A 646 18.12 -28.91 -10.60
C GLY A 646 17.58 -29.83 -11.70
N ASN A 647 16.91 -30.90 -11.29
CA ASN A 647 16.31 -31.88 -12.22
C ASN A 647 15.08 -31.28 -12.93
N PRO A 648 15.02 -31.29 -14.28
CA PRO A 648 13.90 -30.77 -15.06
C PRO A 648 12.54 -31.39 -14.72
N ASP A 649 12.49 -32.69 -14.47
CA ASP A 649 11.24 -33.37 -14.11
C ASP A 649 10.75 -32.91 -12.74
N ILE A 650 11.66 -32.65 -11.79
CA ILE A 650 11.30 -32.17 -10.46
C ILE A 650 10.75 -30.75 -10.52
N PHE A 651 11.47 -29.79 -11.12
CA PHE A 651 10.98 -28.41 -11.12
C PHE A 651 9.69 -28.28 -11.93
N LYS A 652 9.53 -29.05 -13.01
CA LYS A 652 8.29 -29.11 -13.76
C LYS A 652 7.14 -29.60 -12.90
N THR A 653 7.34 -30.70 -12.17
CA THR A 653 6.33 -31.27 -11.28
C THR A 653 5.92 -30.28 -10.19
N VAL A 654 6.89 -29.63 -9.55
CA VAL A 654 6.63 -28.56 -8.55
C VAL A 654 5.84 -27.41 -9.16
N SER A 655 6.23 -26.94 -10.35
CA SER A 655 5.53 -25.84 -11.04
C SER A 655 4.07 -26.19 -11.35
N LEU A 656 3.83 -27.43 -11.82
CA LEU A 656 2.50 -27.93 -12.13
C LEU A 656 1.62 -28.05 -10.88
N VAL A 657 2.16 -28.58 -9.78
CA VAL A 657 1.42 -28.73 -8.52
C VAL A 657 1.04 -27.37 -7.93
N LEU A 658 1.94 -26.37 -7.96
CA LEU A 658 1.61 -24.98 -7.58
C LEU A 658 0.53 -24.35 -8.48
N GLY A 659 0.40 -24.82 -9.73
CA GLY A 659 -0.62 -24.38 -10.68
C GLY A 659 -2.01 -25.00 -10.46
N THR A 660 -2.15 -25.98 -9.57
CA THR A 660 -3.41 -26.72 -9.37
C THR A 660 -4.48 -25.89 -8.66
N PRO A 661 -5.78 -26.09 -8.95
CA PRO A 661 -6.88 -25.48 -8.20
C PRO A 661 -6.77 -25.72 -6.69
N GLU A 662 -6.29 -26.88 -6.28
CA GLU A 662 -6.08 -27.26 -4.88
C GLU A 662 -5.06 -26.37 -4.18
N PHE A 663 -4.00 -25.93 -4.88
CA PHE A 663 -3.03 -24.97 -4.33
C PHE A 663 -3.52 -23.53 -4.42
N GLN A 664 -4.24 -23.17 -5.49
CA GLN A 664 -4.76 -21.82 -5.70
C GLN A 664 -5.85 -21.45 -4.68
N ARG A 665 -6.55 -22.45 -4.13
CA ARG A 665 -7.60 -22.30 -3.12
C ARG A 665 -7.03 -22.39 -1.70
N GLN A 666 -7.75 -21.84 -0.73
CA GLN A 666 -7.42 -21.90 0.70
C GLN A 666 -8.68 -22.12 1.54
#